data_AF-A0A8J2Q585-F1
#
_entry.id   AF-A0A8J2Q585-F1
#
_cell.length_a   1.000
_cell.length_b   1.000
_cell.length_c   1.000
_cell.angle_alpha   90.00
_cell.angle_beta   90.00
_cell.angle_gamma   90.00
#
_symmetry.space_group_name_H-M   'P 1'
#
loop_
_entity.id
_entity.type
_entity.pdbx_description
1 polymer ?
#
loop_
_entity_poly.entity_id
_entity_poly.type
_entity_poly.pdbx_seq_one_letter_code
_entity_poly.pdbx_strand_id
1 'polypeptide(L)'
;MEYYKTVHLVLSFNHLAENYGVYLKLPNTGSSLSSSFDPNNSTNPVSDSPHNKSDTLDSTKSSDSSSLSRTLPKLSKKQASILRPFLRKERKRTSSPGNSSGSGSDHREANRSSEGEAMKRTASPTLPDGATQAKYEPPTCSGEIDVSGSFNAVNTIAGTDLLKLQEEKALENTPLRRTIPLSKESGTLCSTDASVSMEVQPVDCTNGKKATDIPNGITTAATRLNNAKLENAYKGGVAILDFGAQFGKVIDRRVREQNVFSEILPFNTKAADVIEKGCYKAIILSGGPNSVNSFNAPEFDPAILTCGIPVLGICYGFQLINKAFGGYVSKKSIREDGQLEINVDTNCPLFKGLATCQKVLLTHGDSVTERTVANDFKIVGRSGNFVAAIANERRKLYGVQFHPEVDLSTCGREILHNFLFGIAGVTGGFTIDNREQKCIQEIRSIVVDKKVLVMVSGGVDSTVCAALLHKALGSDRVIPIHIDNGFMRSNESDRVVESLNKLNLKVRRYNAFYAFMNGRISVGNELSAPLMRTVQPEIKRKIIGDTFMRVKDKIMDELKLDKDVFLAQGTLRPDLIESASHLASSQADVIKTHHNDSALVRELRDSGKVLEPLKDFHKDEVRELGISLGLPEHIVHRHPFPGPGLAIRIVCAERPLITDFDLFVTTQHHLHLIANLALCDRDSEEFDTITQHLSEADLKALSDHDFEIATTLLPVQSVGVQGDGRSYAYAAALSTNERPIPWKLLERLTHIIPRLLHNINRVLYVFGNAVDYPVNDVTRTYLNGFTIGLVKWADRIAYDVLCGLDENGKRDYALEVCLQRIQQMPVVMVPVHFDRDPLERKASMLRSFVLRPFITNDFMTGVAALPGKDIPEQNILEVVRRITERVPLTSRVMIDLTSKPPGTTEWE
;
A
#
# COMPACT_ATOMS: atom_id res chain seq x y z
N MET A 1 -10.61 4.64 48.99
CA MET A 1 -9.66 5.65 49.50
C MET A 1 -8.26 5.26 49.05
N GLU A 2 -7.90 5.47 47.77
CA GLU A 2 -6.66 4.89 47.22
C GLU A 2 -5.95 5.79 46.19
N TYR A 3 -6.29 7.07 46.15
CA TYR A 3 -5.79 8.03 45.16
C TYR A 3 -4.46 8.73 45.56
N TYR A 4 -3.84 8.30 46.67
CA TYR A 4 -2.73 9.01 47.33
C TYR A 4 -1.37 8.28 47.32
N LYS A 5 -1.26 7.08 46.74
CA LYS A 5 0.04 6.36 46.67
C LYS A 5 0.88 6.70 45.44
N THR A 6 0.29 7.21 44.36
CA THR A 6 1.00 7.44 43.07
C THR A 6 2.03 8.58 43.13
N VAL A 7 1.83 9.57 44.01
CA VAL A 7 2.72 10.75 44.11
C VAL A 7 4.13 10.39 44.62
N HIS A 8 4.26 9.34 45.45
CA HIS A 8 5.55 8.98 46.05
C HIS A 8 6.55 8.32 45.08
N LEU A 9 6.10 7.78 43.94
CA LEU A 9 6.99 7.18 42.95
C LEU A 9 7.73 8.23 42.11
N VAL A 10 7.12 9.41 41.88
CA VAL A 10 7.67 10.45 41.00
C VAL A 10 8.93 11.09 41.60
N LEU A 11 8.95 11.30 42.93
CA LEU A 11 10.10 11.89 43.63
C LEU A 11 11.33 10.96 43.65
N SER A 12 11.16 9.65 43.47
CA SER A 12 12.27 8.70 43.44
C SER A 12 13.07 8.75 42.12
N PHE A 13 12.50 9.29 41.04
CA PHE A 13 13.19 9.37 39.75
C PHE A 13 14.17 10.54 39.65
N ASN A 14 13.88 11.68 40.30
CA ASN A 14 14.79 12.84 40.26
C ASN A 14 16.15 12.55 40.90
N HIS A 15 16.18 11.73 41.96
CA HIS A 15 17.42 11.43 42.69
C HIS A 15 18.41 10.54 41.91
N LEU A 16 17.95 9.92 40.80
CA LEU A 16 18.79 9.16 39.86
C LEU A 16 19.32 10.00 38.70
N ALA A 17 18.73 11.18 38.43
CA ALA A 17 19.12 12.04 37.32
C ALA A 17 20.37 12.89 37.61
N GLU A 18 20.67 13.18 38.88
CA GLU A 18 21.79 14.05 39.27
C GLU A 18 23.18 13.40 39.11
N ASN A 19 23.26 12.08 38.95
CA ASN A 19 24.54 11.35 38.81
C ASN A 19 25.09 11.29 37.37
N TYR A 20 24.37 11.78 36.36
CA TYR A 20 24.85 11.87 34.97
C TYR A 20 24.62 13.28 34.41
N GLY A 21 25.56 14.18 34.75
CA GLY A 21 25.40 15.62 34.54
C GLY A 21 25.35 16.06 33.08
N VAL A 22 24.16 16.47 32.63
CA VAL A 22 23.96 17.26 31.39
C VAL A 22 23.02 18.42 31.72
N TYR A 23 23.56 19.64 31.82
CA TYR A 23 22.76 20.85 32.03
C TYR A 23 22.10 21.31 30.73
N LEU A 24 20.76 21.30 30.69
CA LEU A 24 19.96 22.00 29.68
C LEU A 24 18.95 22.94 30.35
N LYS A 25 19.10 24.24 30.12
CA LYS A 25 18.18 25.27 30.63
C LYS A 25 16.90 25.30 29.80
N LEU A 26 15.75 25.10 30.45
CA LEU A 26 14.43 25.42 29.88
C LEU A 26 14.08 26.88 30.19
N PRO A 27 13.70 27.71 29.21
CA PRO A 27 13.13 29.03 29.46
C PRO A 27 11.67 28.92 29.91
N ASN A 28 11.32 29.54 31.04
CA ASN A 28 9.93 29.62 31.50
C ASN A 28 9.16 30.70 30.71
N THR A 29 7.92 30.40 30.34
CA THR A 29 6.97 31.39 29.81
C THR A 29 6.38 32.22 30.95
N GLY A 30 6.72 33.52 31.03
CA GLY A 30 6.16 34.43 32.02
C GLY A 30 6.17 35.87 31.51
N SER A 31 4.99 36.49 31.44
CA SER A 31 4.81 37.84 30.86
C SER A 31 4.98 38.95 31.89
N SER A 32 5.71 40.03 31.57
CA SER A 32 5.15 41.40 31.54
C SER A 32 6.20 42.49 31.20
N LEU A 33 5.70 43.57 30.58
CA LEU A 33 6.14 44.98 30.68
C LEU A 33 7.56 45.43 30.24
N SER A 34 7.55 46.10 29.07
CA SER A 34 8.11 47.45 28.79
C SER A 34 9.61 47.69 28.55
N SER A 35 9.86 48.87 27.93
CA SER A 35 11.13 49.56 27.69
C SER A 35 12.20 48.84 26.86
N SER A 36 12.13 49.14 25.56
CA SER A 36 13.25 49.35 24.66
C SER A 36 14.53 49.94 25.29
N PHE A 37 15.71 49.43 24.91
CA PHE A 37 16.90 50.24 24.58
C PHE A 37 17.90 49.43 23.72
N ASP A 38 18.25 49.97 22.56
CA ASP A 38 19.52 49.77 21.82
C ASP A 38 20.59 50.74 22.44
N PRO A 39 21.91 50.76 22.10
CA PRO A 39 22.57 50.19 20.93
C PRO A 39 24.00 49.60 21.14
N ASN A 40 24.64 49.32 20.01
CA ASN A 40 26.08 49.00 19.78
C ASN A 40 27.13 49.77 20.62
N ASN A 41 28.18 49.07 21.09
CA ASN A 41 29.62 49.24 20.70
C ASN A 41 30.52 48.24 21.48
N SER A 42 31.54 47.57 20.90
CA SER A 42 32.96 48.00 20.69
C SER A 42 33.70 48.41 21.99
N THR A 43 34.94 47.98 22.32
CA THR A 43 36.14 47.62 21.52
C THR A 43 37.16 46.70 22.26
N ASN A 44 38.12 46.15 21.47
CA ASN A 44 39.53 45.73 21.74
C ASN A 44 40.35 46.49 22.83
N PRO A 45 41.62 46.12 23.16
CA PRO A 45 42.33 44.80 23.26
C PRO A 45 43.29 44.73 24.50
N VAL A 46 44.50 44.12 24.36
CA VAL A 46 45.70 44.12 25.28
C VAL A 46 45.63 43.14 26.47
N SER A 47 46.71 42.55 26.99
CA SER A 47 47.84 41.75 26.42
C SER A 47 48.54 40.97 27.56
N ASP A 48 49.30 39.90 27.24
CA ASP A 48 50.69 39.65 27.70
C ASP A 48 51.13 38.17 27.62
N SER A 49 52.45 37.99 27.49
CA SER A 49 53.21 36.73 27.37
C SER A 49 54.38 36.80 28.39
N PRO A 50 55.11 35.72 28.78
CA PRO A 50 55.72 34.70 27.89
C PRO A 50 55.69 33.26 28.51
N HIS A 51 56.47 32.21 28.17
CA HIS A 51 57.71 32.05 27.38
C HIS A 51 57.88 30.58 26.88
N ASN A 52 58.54 30.38 25.71
CA ASN A 52 59.41 29.24 25.32
C ASN A 52 58.85 27.77 25.34
N LYS A 53 58.83 27.04 24.20
CA LYS A 53 59.92 26.23 23.58
C LYS A 53 60.31 24.97 24.39
N SER A 54 60.59 23.79 23.81
CA SER A 54 60.68 23.38 22.38
C SER A 54 60.65 21.85 22.20
N ASP A 55 59.94 21.40 21.16
CA ASP A 55 60.34 20.50 20.05
C ASP A 55 61.14 19.18 20.23
N THR A 56 61.00 18.31 19.21
CA THR A 56 61.83 17.12 18.84
C THR A 56 61.79 15.89 19.76
N LEU A 57 62.08 14.66 19.28
CA LEU A 57 61.64 13.92 18.07
C LEU A 57 62.08 12.43 18.22
N ASP A 58 61.48 11.55 17.41
CA ASP A 58 62.02 10.28 16.88
C ASP A 58 62.34 9.02 17.74
N SER A 59 62.13 7.89 17.03
CA SER A 59 62.92 6.63 17.06
C SER A 59 62.60 5.46 18.03
N THR A 60 61.86 4.48 17.48
CA THR A 60 62.19 3.04 17.35
C THR A 60 62.74 2.18 18.51
N LYS A 61 62.17 0.95 18.62
CA LYS A 61 62.80 -0.33 19.08
C LYS A 61 63.17 -0.40 20.58
N SER A 62 63.18 -1.55 21.27
CA SER A 62 62.94 -2.96 20.90
C SER A 62 62.52 -3.83 22.10
N SER A 63 61.76 -4.90 21.81
CA SER A 63 61.91 -6.30 22.26
C SER A 63 61.90 -6.73 23.74
N ASP A 64 61.68 -8.05 23.89
CA ASP A 64 62.05 -8.94 25.02
C ASP A 64 61.44 -8.63 26.41
N SER A 65 60.32 -9.24 26.81
CA SER A 65 60.09 -10.65 27.16
C SER A 65 60.55 -11.07 28.58
N SER A 66 59.59 -11.36 29.46
CA SER A 66 59.79 -12.31 30.56
C SER A 66 58.45 -12.90 31.01
N SER A 67 58.32 -14.22 30.96
CA SER A 67 57.21 -14.96 31.56
C SER A 67 57.42 -15.16 33.06
N LEU A 68 56.37 -15.10 33.88
CA LEU A 68 56.19 -16.05 34.99
C LEU A 68 54.76 -16.03 35.57
N SER A 69 54.27 -17.20 35.93
CA SER A 69 52.93 -17.46 36.50
C SER A 69 52.90 -17.36 38.02
N ARG A 70 51.74 -17.06 38.63
CA ARG A 70 51.22 -17.88 39.76
C ARG A 70 49.77 -17.66 40.23
N THR A 71 49.04 -18.79 40.31
CA THR A 71 48.04 -19.22 41.31
C THR A 71 46.78 -18.40 41.66
N LEU A 72 45.64 -19.10 41.47
CA LEU A 72 44.36 -18.93 42.19
C LEU A 72 44.46 -19.17 43.71
N PRO A 73 43.55 -18.60 44.52
CA PRO A 73 43.11 -19.17 45.79
C PRO A 73 41.78 -19.97 45.68
N LYS A 74 41.62 -20.99 46.54
CA LYS A 74 40.36 -21.74 46.81
C LYS A 74 40.32 -22.11 48.30
N LEU A 75 39.15 -22.05 48.94
CA LEU A 75 38.66 -22.80 50.14
C LEU A 75 37.47 -22.03 50.77
N SER A 76 36.49 -22.61 51.49
CA SER A 76 36.23 -24.01 51.89
C SER A 76 34.71 -24.31 52.00
N LYS A 77 34.33 -25.54 52.44
CA LYS A 77 32.93 -26.04 52.55
C LYS A 77 32.58 -26.53 53.96
N LYS A 78 31.27 -26.51 54.32
CA LYS A 78 30.46 -27.49 55.11
C LYS A 78 29.08 -26.84 55.43
N GLN A 79 27.95 -27.50 55.68
CA GLN A 79 27.50 -28.91 55.88
C GLN A 79 26.34 -29.19 54.85
N ALA A 80 25.91 -30.37 54.39
CA ALA A 80 25.67 -31.74 54.93
C ALA A 80 24.47 -31.87 55.91
N SER A 81 23.56 -32.86 55.85
CA SER A 81 23.13 -33.85 54.82
C SER A 81 22.00 -34.76 55.35
N ILE A 82 20.98 -35.15 54.55
CA ILE A 82 20.01 -36.23 54.87
C ILE A 82 19.73 -37.14 53.63
N LEU A 83 19.38 -38.41 53.88
CA LEU A 83 19.16 -39.54 52.95
C LEU A 83 17.69 -40.06 53.07
N ARG A 84 17.10 -41.00 52.30
CA ARG A 84 17.56 -42.09 51.38
C ARG A 84 16.38 -42.53 50.45
N PRO A 85 16.57 -43.37 49.39
CA PRO A 85 15.52 -43.74 48.42
C PRO A 85 14.99 -45.20 48.57
N PHE A 86 14.10 -45.63 47.66
CA PHE A 86 13.60 -47.01 47.54
C PHE A 86 14.08 -47.72 46.24
N LEU A 87 14.00 -49.06 46.22
CA LEU A 87 14.60 -49.96 45.21
C LEU A 87 13.62 -51.05 44.72
N ARG A 88 13.71 -51.45 43.44
CA ARG A 88 13.47 -52.80 42.82
C ARG A 88 13.17 -52.68 41.31
N LYS A 89 13.46 -53.64 40.42
CA LYS A 89 14.46 -54.73 40.38
C LYS A 89 14.50 -55.32 38.95
N GLU A 90 15.66 -55.70 38.43
CA GLU A 90 15.75 -56.45 37.16
C GLU A 90 15.30 -57.93 37.29
N ARG A 91 14.92 -58.54 36.15
CA ARG A 91 14.99 -60.00 35.95
C ARG A 91 15.10 -60.37 34.46
N LYS A 92 16.16 -61.09 34.07
CA LYS A 92 16.33 -61.70 32.74
C LYS A 92 15.47 -62.97 32.57
N ARG A 93 15.14 -63.32 31.31
CA ARG A 93 14.91 -64.70 30.84
C ARG A 93 15.19 -64.81 29.33
N THR A 94 15.31 -66.04 28.83
CA THR A 94 15.85 -66.38 27.50
C THR A 94 15.11 -67.56 26.85
N SER A 95 15.45 -67.83 25.59
CA SER A 95 15.28 -69.08 24.81
C SER A 95 13.89 -69.50 24.29
N SER A 96 13.89 -69.84 22.99
CA SER A 96 12.87 -70.46 22.12
C SER A 96 12.78 -72.00 22.33
N PRO A 97 12.16 -72.87 21.46
CA PRO A 97 11.53 -72.68 20.14
C PRO A 97 10.15 -73.38 19.93
N GLY A 98 9.60 -73.31 18.71
CA GLY A 98 8.48 -74.13 18.21
C GLY A 98 8.22 -73.95 16.70
N ASN A 99 7.89 -75.03 15.98
CA ASN A 99 7.69 -75.06 14.51
C ASN A 99 6.22 -75.28 14.13
N SER A 100 5.77 -74.78 12.95
CA SER A 100 5.08 -75.62 11.91
C SER A 100 4.55 -74.85 10.66
N SER A 101 5.19 -75.10 9.50
CA SER A 101 4.65 -75.34 8.13
C SER A 101 3.35 -74.68 7.57
N GLY A 102 3.50 -74.09 6.37
CA GLY A 102 2.56 -74.18 5.21
C GLY A 102 1.74 -72.92 4.84
N SER A 103 1.20 -72.73 3.62
CA SER A 103 1.59 -73.15 2.24
C SER A 103 0.53 -72.70 1.19
N GLY A 104 0.91 -71.93 0.16
CA GLY A 104 0.07 -71.53 -1.00
C GLY A 104 -1.07 -70.54 -0.69
N SER A 105 -1.86 -70.03 -1.66
CA SER A 105 -1.65 -69.74 -3.09
C SER A 105 -2.92 -69.10 -3.71
N ASP A 106 -2.76 -68.35 -4.80
CA ASP A 106 -3.75 -68.00 -5.86
C ASP A 106 -4.97 -67.05 -5.62
N HIS A 107 -4.93 -65.94 -6.37
CA HIS A 107 -5.94 -65.36 -7.28
C HIS A 107 -7.43 -65.05 -6.90
N ARG A 108 -7.75 -63.76 -7.15
CA ARG A 108 -8.87 -63.19 -7.96
C ARG A 108 -10.25 -62.85 -7.34
N GLU A 109 -10.66 -61.63 -7.72
CA GLU A 109 -12.01 -61.18 -8.17
C GLU A 109 -13.19 -61.00 -7.19
N ALA A 110 -13.39 -59.72 -6.83
CA ALA A 110 -14.60 -58.92 -7.08
C ALA A 110 -15.78 -58.81 -6.06
N ASN A 111 -16.30 -57.56 -6.03
CA ASN A 111 -17.65 -57.10 -5.66
C ASN A 111 -18.12 -56.96 -4.18
N ARG A 112 -18.19 -55.67 -3.79
CA ARG A 112 -19.33 -54.94 -3.18
C ARG A 112 -19.56 -54.87 -1.65
N SER A 113 -19.87 -53.62 -1.28
CA SER A 113 -20.82 -53.11 -0.25
C SER A 113 -20.49 -53.10 1.24
N SER A 114 -20.76 -51.89 1.80
CA SER A 114 -21.24 -51.55 3.16
C SER A 114 -20.38 -51.80 4.40
N GLU A 115 -19.95 -50.66 4.97
CA GLU A 115 -20.07 -50.28 6.40
C GLU A 115 -19.17 -50.93 7.48
N GLY A 116 -18.33 -50.08 8.10
CA GLY A 116 -18.23 -49.98 9.56
C GLY A 116 -17.23 -50.88 10.29
N GLU A 117 -15.99 -50.40 10.49
CA GLU A 117 -15.55 -49.79 11.76
C GLU A 117 -14.07 -49.36 11.69
N ALA A 118 -13.59 -48.61 12.70
CA ALA A 118 -12.34 -47.85 12.61
C ALA A 118 -11.15 -48.53 13.31
N MET A 119 -9.99 -48.56 12.65
CA MET A 119 -8.71 -48.68 13.35
C MET A 119 -7.60 -47.87 12.65
N LYS A 120 -6.74 -47.22 13.46
CA LYS A 120 -5.81 -46.19 13.01
C LYS A 120 -4.70 -46.74 12.11
N ARG A 121 -4.38 -46.02 11.03
CA ARG A 121 -3.04 -46.01 10.43
C ARG A 121 -2.46 -44.60 10.55
N THR A 122 -1.17 -44.53 10.85
CA THR A 122 -0.37 -43.30 10.85
C THR A 122 -0.18 -42.80 9.42
N ALA A 123 -0.29 -41.49 9.20
CA ALA A 123 0.03 -40.85 7.93
C ALA A 123 1.50 -40.41 7.89
N SER A 124 2.12 -40.53 6.72
CA SER A 124 3.42 -39.92 6.37
C SER A 124 3.25 -38.40 6.11
N PRO A 125 4.33 -37.60 6.15
CA PRO A 125 4.24 -36.14 6.07
C PRO A 125 4.07 -35.64 4.63
N THR A 126 2.82 -35.37 4.21
CA THR A 126 2.57 -34.51 3.04
C THR A 126 2.69 -33.04 3.43
N LEU A 127 3.24 -32.21 2.54
CA LEU A 127 3.12 -30.75 2.64
C LEU A 127 1.65 -30.32 2.77
N PRO A 128 1.34 -29.22 3.48
CA PRO A 128 -0.04 -28.83 3.74
C PRO A 128 -0.77 -28.43 2.46
N ASP A 129 -1.76 -29.25 2.05
CA ASP A 129 -2.60 -29.02 0.88
C ASP A 129 -3.33 -27.67 0.98
N GLY A 130 -3.02 -26.77 0.04
CA GLY A 130 -3.47 -25.38 0.08
C GLY A 130 -4.92 -25.17 -0.39
N ALA A 131 -5.92 -25.50 0.44
CA ALA A 131 -7.33 -25.35 0.06
C ALA A 131 -8.32 -24.93 1.19
N THR A 132 -7.93 -24.10 2.16
CA THR A 132 -8.89 -23.44 3.08
C THR A 132 -8.60 -21.95 3.27
N GLN A 133 -9.27 -21.12 2.46
CA GLN A 133 -9.39 -19.70 2.75
C GLN A 133 -10.27 -19.51 4.00
N ALA A 134 -9.66 -19.16 5.13
CA ALA A 134 -10.40 -18.65 6.27
C ALA A 134 -10.99 -17.26 5.92
N LYS A 135 -12.21 -17.24 5.39
CA LYS A 135 -13.03 -16.02 5.39
C LYS A 135 -13.16 -15.56 6.84
N TYR A 136 -12.62 -14.38 7.14
CA TYR A 136 -12.69 -13.81 8.48
C TYR A 136 -14.12 -13.32 8.76
N GLU A 137 -14.96 -14.21 9.27
CA GLU A 137 -16.23 -13.84 9.89
C GLU A 137 -15.97 -13.44 11.37
N PRO A 138 -16.61 -12.36 11.86
CA PRO A 138 -16.33 -11.85 13.19
C PRO A 138 -16.88 -12.78 14.27
N PRO A 139 -16.12 -13.11 15.33
CA PRO A 139 -16.63 -13.88 16.45
C PRO A 139 -17.71 -13.09 17.19
N THR A 140 -18.93 -13.62 17.24
CA THR A 140 -20.03 -13.05 18.02
C THR A 140 -19.76 -13.19 19.52
N CYS A 141 -19.78 -12.08 20.25
CA CYS A 141 -19.56 -12.07 21.71
C CYS A 141 -20.76 -12.62 22.49
N SER A 142 -20.91 -13.94 22.55
CA SER A 142 -21.74 -14.61 23.56
C SER A 142 -21.02 -14.57 24.91
N GLY A 143 -21.17 -13.47 25.64
CA GLY A 143 -20.61 -13.29 26.98
C GLY A 143 -21.40 -14.06 28.04
N GLU A 144 -21.08 -15.34 28.24
CA GLU A 144 -21.53 -16.07 29.43
C GLU A 144 -20.88 -15.47 30.68
N ILE A 145 -21.71 -14.94 31.59
CA ILE A 145 -21.29 -14.54 32.94
C ILE A 145 -21.90 -15.54 33.91
N ASP A 146 -21.08 -16.45 34.41
CA ASP A 146 -21.47 -17.40 35.44
C ASP A 146 -21.68 -16.68 36.78
N VAL A 147 -22.94 -16.61 37.25
CA VAL A 147 -23.29 -16.10 38.57
C VAL A 147 -24.29 -17.06 39.22
N SER A 148 -23.80 -17.80 40.22
CA SER A 148 -24.60 -18.69 41.06
C SER A 148 -25.73 -17.93 41.78
N GLY A 149 -26.99 -18.27 41.48
CA GLY A 149 -28.16 -17.65 42.10
C GLY A 149 -29.44 -18.47 41.93
N SER A 150 -29.65 -19.46 42.79
CA SER A 150 -30.82 -20.36 42.75
C SER A 150 -32.12 -19.67 43.19
N PHE A 151 -33.21 -19.81 42.42
CA PHE A 151 -34.53 -20.18 42.96
C PHE A 151 -35.53 -20.65 41.86
N ASN A 152 -36.37 -21.61 42.25
CA ASN A 152 -37.38 -22.36 41.48
C ASN A 152 -38.31 -21.49 40.58
N ALA A 153 -38.52 -21.84 39.30
CA ALA A 153 -39.66 -22.61 38.73
C ALA A 153 -40.98 -21.79 38.55
N VAL A 154 -42.00 -22.12 37.73
CA VAL A 154 -42.53 -23.39 37.16
C VAL A 154 -43.15 -23.17 35.75
N ASN A 155 -43.04 -24.19 34.88
CA ASN A 155 -43.79 -24.57 33.65
C ASN A 155 -44.46 -23.56 32.67
N THR A 156 -43.97 -23.61 31.42
CA THR A 156 -44.60 -24.22 30.20
C THR A 156 -46.03 -23.87 29.71
N ILE A 157 -46.15 -23.85 28.36
CA ILE A 157 -47.30 -24.16 27.45
C ILE A 157 -47.76 -22.96 26.56
N ALA A 158 -48.04 -23.27 25.29
CA ALA A 158 -48.58 -22.40 24.24
C ALA A 158 -50.07 -22.05 24.48
N GLY A 159 -50.78 -21.16 23.77
CA GLY A 159 -50.59 -20.49 22.48
C GLY A 159 -51.96 -20.33 21.80
N THR A 160 -51.99 -20.15 20.47
CA THR A 160 -53.17 -20.01 19.58
C THR A 160 -53.99 -18.70 19.67
N ASP A 161 -54.35 -18.22 18.48
CA ASP A 161 -55.08 -17.00 18.15
C ASP A 161 -56.62 -17.10 18.30
N LEU A 162 -57.32 -15.96 18.25
CA LEU A 162 -58.41 -15.60 17.29
C LEU A 162 -59.07 -14.28 17.76
N LEU A 163 -59.01 -13.17 17.00
CA LEU A 163 -59.91 -12.73 15.89
C LEU A 163 -61.28 -12.12 16.29
N LYS A 164 -61.54 -10.89 15.80
CA LYS A 164 -62.85 -10.24 15.47
C LYS A 164 -63.76 -9.80 16.66
N LEU A 165 -64.69 -8.83 16.55
CA LEU A 165 -64.92 -7.64 15.68
C LEU A 165 -66.08 -6.78 16.29
N GLN A 166 -66.23 -5.51 15.86
CA GLN A 166 -67.42 -4.62 16.00
C GLN A 166 -67.78 -4.10 17.43
N GLU A 167 -67.92 -2.78 17.67
CA GLU A 167 -69.12 -1.89 17.56
C GLU A 167 -70.22 -2.21 18.62
N GLU A 168 -70.85 -1.27 19.36
CA GLU A 168 -71.18 0.15 19.06
C GLU A 168 -71.56 1.00 20.34
N LYS A 169 -71.61 2.35 20.20
CA LYS A 169 -72.49 3.36 20.90
C LYS A 169 -72.29 3.87 22.37
N ALA A 170 -72.74 5.14 22.53
CA ALA A 170 -73.25 5.88 23.72
C ALA A 170 -72.23 6.42 24.78
N LEU A 171 -72.42 7.56 25.47
CA LEU A 171 -73.44 8.66 25.42
C LEU A 171 -72.85 10.01 25.95
N GLU A 172 -73.49 11.16 25.64
CA GLU A 172 -73.63 12.44 26.40
C GLU A 172 -72.47 13.00 27.29
N ASN A 173 -72.15 14.31 27.35
CA ASN A 173 -73.06 15.48 27.47
C ASN A 173 -72.36 16.84 27.14
N THR A 174 -73.09 17.96 27.08
CA THR A 174 -72.55 19.35 26.89
C THR A 174 -73.21 20.35 27.85
N PRO A 175 -72.62 21.52 28.20
CA PRO A 175 -72.65 22.73 27.34
C PRO A 175 -71.37 23.63 27.48
N LEU A 176 -71.19 24.85 26.93
CA LEU A 176 -72.09 25.89 26.39
C LEU A 176 -71.30 26.90 25.48
N ARG A 177 -71.99 27.56 24.51
CA ARG A 177 -71.66 28.85 23.83
C ARG A 177 -70.65 28.93 22.63
N ARG A 178 -71.25 28.99 21.44
CA ARG A 178 -71.16 30.03 20.37
C ARG A 178 -70.13 29.97 19.20
N THR A 179 -70.72 29.90 17.99
CA THR A 179 -70.35 30.52 16.68
C THR A 179 -69.00 30.15 16.03
N ILE A 180 -68.88 29.41 14.89
CA ILE A 180 -69.54 29.45 13.55
C ILE A 180 -69.16 30.74 12.75
N PRO A 181 -68.65 30.68 11.49
CA PRO A 181 -68.06 29.56 10.73
C PRO A 181 -66.78 29.93 9.90
N LEU A 182 -66.41 29.01 8.99
CA LEU A 182 -65.76 29.17 7.67
C LEU A 182 -65.54 30.59 7.09
N SER A 183 -64.33 30.76 6.52
CA SER A 183 -63.93 31.48 5.30
C SER A 183 -64.75 32.67 4.75
N LYS A 184 -64.07 33.77 4.41
CA LYS A 184 -64.49 34.63 3.29
C LYS A 184 -63.35 35.38 2.59
N GLU A 185 -63.63 35.81 1.36
CA GLU A 185 -62.72 36.40 0.37
C GLU A 185 -62.79 37.95 0.35
N SER A 186 -62.42 38.54 -0.81
CA SER A 186 -62.61 39.91 -1.33
C SER A 186 -61.45 40.91 -1.10
N GLY A 187 -61.07 41.74 -2.07
CA GLY A 187 -61.54 41.90 -3.48
C GLY A 187 -60.60 42.86 -4.25
N THR A 188 -60.88 43.41 -5.44
CA THR A 188 -62.08 43.40 -6.32
C THR A 188 -61.71 43.95 -7.73
N LEU A 189 -62.61 43.82 -8.74
CA LEU A 189 -62.69 44.61 -10.02
C LEU A 189 -61.63 44.31 -11.13
N CYS A 190 -61.95 44.30 -12.45
CA CYS A 190 -63.22 44.38 -13.20
C CYS A 190 -63.15 43.82 -14.66
N SER A 191 -64.30 43.81 -15.35
CA SER A 191 -64.57 43.83 -16.82
C SER A 191 -64.17 42.65 -17.74
N THR A 192 -65.09 41.68 -17.85
CA THR A 192 -65.91 41.32 -19.05
C THR A 192 -65.32 41.04 -20.46
N ASP A 193 -66.04 40.13 -21.14
CA ASP A 193 -66.15 39.85 -22.60
C ASP A 193 -65.03 39.06 -23.32
N ALA A 194 -65.31 38.16 -24.29
CA ALA A 194 -66.55 37.41 -24.61
C ALA A 194 -66.25 36.26 -25.62
N SER A 195 -67.19 35.30 -25.77
CA SER A 195 -67.23 34.16 -26.74
C SER A 195 -66.12 33.09 -26.61
N VAL A 196 -66.35 31.77 -26.50
CA VAL A 196 -67.42 30.79 -26.85
C VAL A 196 -67.30 30.14 -28.23
N SER A 197 -66.88 28.87 -28.24
CA SER A 197 -67.59 27.77 -28.93
C SER A 197 -67.22 26.43 -28.24
N MET A 198 -68.12 25.44 -28.29
CA MET A 198 -67.92 24.08 -27.76
C MET A 198 -68.01 23.06 -28.89
N GLU A 199 -67.36 21.90 -28.74
CA GLU A 199 -68.02 20.61 -29.00
C GLU A 199 -67.35 19.47 -28.22
N VAL A 200 -68.07 18.35 -28.03
CA VAL A 200 -68.00 17.56 -26.77
C VAL A 200 -68.13 16.04 -26.97
N GLN A 201 -67.16 15.29 -26.40
CA GLN A 201 -67.18 13.86 -25.99
C GLN A 201 -67.21 12.74 -27.07
N PRO A 202 -66.83 11.48 -26.73
CA PRO A 202 -66.01 10.93 -25.62
C PRO A 202 -64.77 10.15 -26.18
N VAL A 203 -64.00 9.25 -25.51
CA VAL A 203 -64.04 8.61 -24.18
C VAL A 203 -62.62 8.50 -23.55
N ASP A 204 -62.57 8.77 -22.24
CA ASP A 204 -61.78 8.22 -21.12
C ASP A 204 -61.17 6.78 -21.24
N CYS A 205 -60.11 6.37 -20.49
CA CYS A 205 -59.27 7.06 -19.49
C CYS A 205 -57.79 6.56 -19.54
N THR A 206 -56.80 7.41 -19.21
CA THR A 206 -55.63 7.08 -18.34
C THR A 206 -54.81 8.35 -18.03
N ASN A 207 -54.21 8.44 -16.83
CA ASN A 207 -53.67 9.69 -16.27
C ASN A 207 -52.17 9.93 -16.55
N GLY A 208 -51.77 11.22 -16.57
CA GLY A 208 -50.39 11.61 -16.22
C GLY A 208 -49.63 12.59 -17.13
N LYS A 209 -50.18 13.78 -17.45
CA LYS A 209 -49.38 14.84 -18.12
C LYS A 209 -48.26 15.35 -17.20
N LYS A 210 -47.03 15.45 -17.73
CA LYS A 210 -45.98 16.35 -17.19
C LYS A 210 -46.02 17.68 -17.92
N ALA A 211 -45.70 18.77 -17.22
CA ALA A 211 -45.69 20.12 -17.79
C ALA A 211 -44.32 20.51 -18.37
N THR A 212 -44.40 21.37 -19.38
CA THR A 212 -43.37 21.94 -20.24
C THR A 212 -42.23 22.69 -19.53
N ASP A 213 -41.01 22.45 -20.02
CA ASP A 213 -40.00 23.45 -20.43
C ASP A 213 -39.61 24.60 -19.48
N ILE A 214 -38.39 24.47 -18.93
CA ILE A 214 -37.54 25.59 -18.49
C ILE A 214 -36.16 25.40 -19.17
N PRO A 215 -35.54 26.43 -19.80
CA PRO A 215 -34.47 26.22 -20.77
C PRO A 215 -33.09 25.95 -20.15
N ASN A 216 -32.69 24.69 -20.06
CA ASN A 216 -31.33 24.24 -19.71
C ASN A 216 -30.23 24.57 -20.76
N GLY A 217 -30.53 25.37 -21.78
CA GLY A 217 -29.70 25.50 -22.99
C GLY A 217 -28.32 26.15 -22.82
N ILE A 218 -28.12 26.99 -21.79
CA ILE A 218 -26.92 27.84 -21.69
C ILE A 218 -25.72 27.05 -21.13
N THR A 219 -25.89 26.32 -20.02
CA THR A 219 -24.79 25.66 -19.32
C THR A 219 -24.21 24.47 -20.11
N THR A 220 -25.08 23.65 -20.72
CA THR A 220 -24.64 22.48 -21.49
C THR A 220 -23.95 22.89 -22.79
N ALA A 221 -24.42 23.98 -23.43
CA ALA A 221 -23.78 24.54 -24.62
C ALA A 221 -22.40 25.13 -24.28
N ALA A 222 -22.29 25.94 -23.22
CA ALA A 222 -21.01 26.51 -22.80
C ALA A 222 -19.98 25.43 -22.41
N THR A 223 -20.41 24.38 -21.69
CA THR A 223 -19.53 23.26 -21.31
C THR A 223 -19.05 22.49 -22.53
N ARG A 224 -19.95 22.16 -23.48
CA ARG A 224 -19.56 21.50 -24.74
C ARG A 224 -18.65 22.36 -25.60
N LEU A 225 -18.90 23.67 -25.69
CA LEU A 225 -18.08 24.59 -26.49
C LEU A 225 -16.69 24.81 -25.89
N ASN A 226 -16.57 24.77 -24.56
CA ASN A 226 -15.28 24.79 -23.87
C ASN A 226 -14.54 23.46 -24.05
N ASN A 227 -15.18 22.31 -23.85
CA ASN A 227 -14.55 21.00 -24.07
C ASN A 227 -14.02 20.87 -25.52
N ALA A 228 -14.84 21.18 -26.53
CA ALA A 228 -14.43 21.13 -27.93
C ALA A 228 -13.25 22.08 -28.28
N LYS A 229 -13.07 23.17 -27.52
CA LYS A 229 -11.89 24.05 -27.60
C LYS A 229 -10.68 23.46 -26.85
N LEU A 230 -10.89 22.86 -25.68
CA LEU A 230 -9.87 22.17 -24.88
C LEU A 230 -9.31 20.92 -25.59
N GLU A 231 -10.13 20.24 -26.39
CA GLU A 231 -9.80 19.04 -27.18
C GLU A 231 -9.05 19.41 -28.46
N ASN A 232 -9.47 20.48 -29.17
CA ASN A 232 -8.73 21.02 -30.32
C ASN A 232 -7.29 21.48 -29.99
N ALA A 233 -6.97 21.72 -28.71
CA ALA A 233 -5.64 22.12 -28.27
C ALA A 233 -4.58 21.01 -28.37
N TYR A 234 -4.98 19.73 -28.46
CA TYR A 234 -4.04 18.59 -28.49
C TYR A 234 -4.23 17.70 -29.73
N LYS A 235 -4.27 18.32 -30.92
CA LYS A 235 -4.14 17.59 -32.20
C LYS A 235 -2.75 16.95 -32.28
N GLY A 236 -2.70 15.62 -32.28
CA GLY A 236 -1.47 14.84 -32.12
C GLY A 236 -1.53 13.74 -31.06
N GLY A 237 -2.69 13.47 -30.46
CA GLY A 237 -2.83 12.55 -29.33
C GLY A 237 -2.64 11.06 -29.65
N VAL A 238 -2.63 10.24 -28.60
CA VAL A 238 -2.57 8.77 -28.67
C VAL A 238 -3.79 8.18 -27.96
N ALA A 239 -4.54 7.32 -28.64
CA ALA A 239 -5.58 6.50 -28.03
C ALA A 239 -4.96 5.19 -27.52
N ILE A 240 -5.22 4.82 -26.28
CA ILE A 240 -4.78 3.54 -25.70
C ILE A 240 -6.04 2.72 -25.41
N LEU A 241 -6.29 1.67 -26.20
CA LEU A 241 -7.41 0.76 -25.95
C LEU A 241 -6.98 -0.30 -24.95
N ASP A 242 -7.59 -0.30 -23.76
CA ASP A 242 -7.14 -1.16 -22.66
C ASP A 242 -7.95 -2.47 -22.54
N PHE A 243 -7.27 -3.60 -22.72
CA PHE A 243 -7.81 -4.97 -22.70
C PHE A 243 -7.76 -5.63 -21.32
N GLY A 244 -7.68 -4.82 -20.26
CA GLY A 244 -7.76 -5.28 -18.86
C GLY A 244 -6.44 -5.78 -18.27
N ALA A 245 -5.29 -5.41 -18.84
CA ALA A 245 -4.01 -5.58 -18.16
C ALA A 245 -3.72 -4.42 -17.21
N GLN A 246 -2.98 -4.70 -16.14
CA GLN A 246 -2.43 -3.68 -15.25
C GLN A 246 -1.54 -2.65 -15.98
N PHE A 247 -1.06 -2.99 -17.18
CA PHE A 247 -0.14 -2.20 -17.99
C PHE A 247 -0.77 -1.03 -18.75
N GLY A 248 -2.10 -0.92 -18.91
CA GLY A 248 -2.72 0.22 -19.61
C GLY A 248 -2.33 1.58 -19.01
N LYS A 249 -2.26 1.66 -17.67
CA LYS A 249 -1.74 2.82 -16.92
C LYS A 249 -0.25 3.08 -17.18
N VAL A 250 0.55 2.05 -17.41
CA VAL A 250 2.00 2.13 -17.65
C VAL A 250 2.27 2.65 -19.06
N ILE A 251 1.54 2.18 -20.06
CA ILE A 251 1.59 2.69 -21.45
C ILE A 251 1.27 4.19 -21.46
N ASP A 252 0.19 4.63 -20.80
CA ASP A 252 -0.19 6.05 -20.70
C ASP A 252 0.92 6.92 -20.11
N ARG A 253 1.60 6.44 -19.08
CA ARG A 253 2.76 7.11 -18.50
C ARG A 253 3.93 7.18 -19.48
N ARG A 254 4.33 6.07 -20.12
CA ARG A 254 5.48 6.04 -21.06
C ARG A 254 5.29 6.89 -22.31
N VAL A 255 4.03 7.12 -22.72
CA VAL A 255 3.70 8.08 -23.79
C VAL A 255 3.89 9.52 -23.26
N ARG A 256 3.43 9.81 -22.03
CA ARG A 256 3.52 11.15 -21.42
C ARG A 256 4.93 11.55 -21.01
N GLU A 257 5.77 10.60 -20.58
CA GLU A 257 7.23 10.76 -20.37
C GLU A 257 7.97 11.27 -21.63
N GLN A 258 7.33 11.22 -22.81
CA GLN A 258 7.86 11.74 -24.07
C GLN A 258 7.17 13.04 -24.53
N ASN A 259 6.46 13.74 -23.64
CA ASN A 259 5.70 14.97 -23.91
C ASN A 259 4.59 14.79 -24.97
N VAL A 260 3.94 13.62 -24.98
CA VAL A 260 2.80 13.30 -25.85
C VAL A 260 1.50 13.22 -25.05
N PHE A 261 0.41 13.77 -25.60
CA PHE A 261 -0.93 13.63 -25.02
C PHE A 261 -1.49 12.23 -25.28
N SER A 262 -1.93 11.55 -24.23
CA SER A 262 -2.58 10.24 -24.29
C SER A 262 -3.93 10.22 -23.58
N GLU A 263 -4.81 9.34 -24.05
CA GLU A 263 -6.11 9.02 -23.45
C GLU A 263 -6.30 7.50 -23.43
N ILE A 264 -6.65 6.94 -22.27
CA ILE A 264 -7.03 5.53 -22.14
C ILE A 264 -8.53 5.42 -22.42
N LEU A 265 -8.90 4.50 -23.30
CA LEU A 265 -10.27 4.23 -23.74
C LEU A 265 -10.61 2.75 -23.52
N PRO A 266 -11.90 2.40 -23.29
CA PRO A 266 -12.35 1.01 -23.26
C PRO A 266 -12.00 0.24 -24.54
N PHE A 267 -11.66 -1.05 -24.42
CA PHE A 267 -11.34 -1.91 -25.57
C PHE A 267 -12.44 -2.00 -26.65
N ASN A 268 -13.70 -1.75 -26.28
CA ASN A 268 -14.87 -1.86 -27.15
C ASN A 268 -15.26 -0.55 -27.85
N THR A 269 -14.51 0.55 -27.63
CA THR A 269 -14.66 1.84 -28.34
C THR A 269 -14.60 1.63 -29.85
N LYS A 270 -15.50 2.29 -30.60
CA LYS A 270 -15.61 2.10 -32.04
C LYS A 270 -14.63 2.99 -32.80
N ALA A 271 -14.22 2.53 -33.98
CA ALA A 271 -13.36 3.31 -34.86
C ALA A 271 -14.00 4.63 -35.28
N ALA A 272 -15.33 4.68 -35.38
CA ALA A 272 -16.09 5.91 -35.61
C ALA A 272 -15.80 6.95 -34.51
N ASP A 273 -15.93 6.60 -33.23
CA ASP A 273 -15.70 7.48 -32.08
C ASP A 273 -14.27 8.05 -32.07
N VAL A 274 -13.28 7.20 -32.40
CA VAL A 274 -11.86 7.56 -32.47
C VAL A 274 -11.59 8.53 -33.64
N ILE A 275 -12.25 8.34 -34.78
CA ILE A 275 -12.16 9.23 -35.94
C ILE A 275 -12.89 10.56 -35.68
N GLU A 276 -14.09 10.53 -35.10
CA GLU A 276 -14.93 11.71 -34.85
C GLU A 276 -14.26 12.70 -33.88
N LYS A 277 -13.61 12.19 -32.82
CA LYS A 277 -12.77 13.02 -31.93
C LYS A 277 -11.64 13.77 -32.67
N GLY A 278 -11.16 13.24 -33.80
CA GLY A 278 -10.24 13.91 -34.73
C GLY A 278 -8.86 14.32 -34.17
N CYS A 279 -8.55 14.02 -32.92
CA CYS A 279 -7.36 14.48 -32.22
C CYS A 279 -6.18 13.50 -32.27
N TYR A 280 -6.45 12.20 -32.47
CA TYR A 280 -5.43 11.15 -32.39
C TYR A 280 -4.58 11.00 -33.66
N LYS A 281 -3.33 10.59 -33.48
CA LYS A 281 -2.36 10.23 -34.53
C LYS A 281 -1.82 8.80 -34.42
N ALA A 282 -2.03 8.13 -33.29
CA ALA A 282 -1.68 6.74 -33.07
C ALA A 282 -2.71 6.03 -32.19
N ILE A 283 -2.82 4.71 -32.34
CA ILE A 283 -3.57 3.82 -31.45
C ILE A 283 -2.59 2.80 -30.86
N ILE A 284 -2.68 2.54 -29.56
CA ILE A 284 -1.98 1.43 -28.90
C ILE A 284 -3.03 0.47 -28.34
N LEU A 285 -2.90 -0.83 -28.63
CA LEU A 285 -3.72 -1.88 -28.06
C LEU A 285 -2.92 -2.54 -26.92
N SER A 286 -3.41 -2.47 -25.69
CA SER A 286 -2.67 -2.99 -24.53
C SER A 286 -2.65 -4.54 -24.48
N GLY A 287 -1.88 -5.07 -23.53
CA GLY A 287 -1.97 -6.48 -23.16
C GLY A 287 -3.27 -6.82 -22.42
N GLY A 288 -3.46 -8.11 -22.14
CA GLY A 288 -4.57 -8.61 -21.34
C GLY A 288 -4.21 -9.98 -20.75
N PRO A 289 -4.78 -10.38 -19.60
CA PRO A 289 -4.51 -11.69 -18.99
C PRO A 289 -5.18 -12.86 -19.73
N ASN A 290 -6.13 -12.55 -20.62
CA ASN A 290 -6.96 -13.52 -21.32
C ASN A 290 -6.32 -14.06 -22.61
N SER A 291 -6.71 -15.26 -23.02
CA SER A 291 -6.40 -15.78 -24.37
C SER A 291 -7.33 -15.14 -25.41
N VAL A 292 -6.77 -14.72 -26.56
CA VAL A 292 -7.57 -14.23 -27.71
C VAL A 292 -8.50 -15.29 -28.31
N ASN A 293 -8.35 -16.55 -27.90
CA ASN A 293 -9.18 -17.69 -28.31
C ASN A 293 -10.14 -18.17 -27.21
N SER A 294 -10.23 -17.47 -26.08
CA SER A 294 -11.23 -17.78 -25.06
C SER A 294 -12.65 -17.40 -25.52
N PHE A 295 -13.66 -18.14 -25.05
CA PHE A 295 -15.07 -17.86 -25.39
C PHE A 295 -15.54 -16.49 -24.86
N ASN A 296 -14.93 -16.03 -23.75
CA ASN A 296 -15.18 -14.73 -23.13
C ASN A 296 -14.10 -13.68 -23.53
N ALA A 297 -13.46 -13.82 -24.70
CA ALA A 297 -12.46 -12.85 -25.16
C ALA A 297 -13.10 -11.46 -25.37
N PRO A 298 -12.50 -10.37 -24.85
CA PRO A 298 -13.01 -9.01 -25.04
C PRO A 298 -13.30 -8.65 -26.51
N GLU A 299 -14.54 -8.25 -26.79
CA GLU A 299 -15.01 -7.87 -28.13
C GLU A 299 -14.48 -6.47 -28.51
N PHE A 300 -13.66 -6.40 -29.57
CA PHE A 300 -13.09 -5.18 -30.11
C PHE A 300 -13.67 -4.85 -31.49
N ASP A 301 -13.58 -3.60 -31.93
CA ASP A 301 -13.97 -3.20 -33.28
C ASP A 301 -12.82 -3.43 -34.29
N PRO A 302 -12.95 -4.35 -35.27
CA PRO A 302 -11.90 -4.59 -36.27
C PRO A 302 -11.59 -3.37 -37.14
N ALA A 303 -12.52 -2.41 -37.27
CA ALA A 303 -12.31 -1.19 -38.05
C ALA A 303 -11.17 -0.32 -37.48
N ILE A 304 -10.80 -0.49 -36.21
CA ILE A 304 -9.62 0.14 -35.57
C ILE A 304 -8.32 -0.22 -36.31
N LEU A 305 -8.25 -1.41 -36.93
CA LEU A 305 -7.07 -1.86 -37.69
C LEU A 305 -7.05 -1.38 -39.15
N THR A 306 -8.11 -0.69 -39.58
CA THR A 306 -8.29 -0.21 -40.96
C THR A 306 -8.64 1.28 -41.08
N CYS A 307 -8.75 2.00 -39.96
CA CYS A 307 -9.14 3.42 -39.91
C CYS A 307 -8.09 4.40 -40.49
N GLY A 308 -6.93 3.90 -40.92
CA GLY A 308 -5.83 4.73 -41.46
C GLY A 308 -4.93 5.38 -40.40
N ILE A 309 -5.26 5.22 -39.11
CA ILE A 309 -4.40 5.62 -37.99
C ILE A 309 -3.40 4.48 -37.69
N PRO A 310 -2.09 4.75 -37.54
CA PRO A 310 -1.10 3.75 -37.15
C PRO A 310 -1.43 3.05 -35.83
N VAL A 311 -1.19 1.73 -35.77
CA VAL A 311 -1.53 0.89 -34.61
C VAL A 311 -0.30 0.11 -34.12
N LEU A 312 -0.08 0.11 -32.80
CA LEU A 312 0.86 -0.77 -32.10
C LEU A 312 0.09 -1.72 -31.17
N GLY A 313 0.18 -3.02 -31.40
CA GLY A 313 -0.35 -4.04 -30.50
C GLY A 313 0.71 -4.58 -29.54
N ILE A 314 0.42 -4.58 -28.24
CA ILE A 314 1.32 -5.11 -27.20
C ILE A 314 0.71 -6.38 -26.61
N CYS A 315 1.47 -7.48 -26.63
CA CYS A 315 1.06 -8.82 -26.17
C CYS A 315 -0.31 -9.27 -26.73
N TYR A 316 -1.40 -9.13 -25.97
CA TYR A 316 -2.77 -9.40 -26.43
C TYR A 316 -3.13 -8.58 -27.69
N GLY A 317 -2.77 -7.29 -27.72
CA GLY A 317 -2.94 -6.44 -28.90
C GLY A 317 -2.20 -6.95 -30.15
N PHE A 318 -1.01 -7.54 -29.98
CA PHE A 318 -0.26 -8.18 -31.07
C PHE A 318 -0.99 -9.44 -31.58
N GLN A 319 -1.52 -10.25 -30.66
CA GLN A 319 -2.29 -11.45 -31.00
C GLN A 319 -3.61 -11.12 -31.70
N LEU A 320 -4.30 -10.03 -31.29
CA LEU A 320 -5.48 -9.50 -31.99
C LEU A 320 -5.15 -9.07 -33.43
N ILE A 321 -4.08 -8.29 -33.63
CA ILE A 321 -3.63 -7.88 -34.98
C ILE A 321 -3.38 -9.11 -35.84
N ASN A 322 -2.61 -10.09 -35.35
CA ASN A 322 -2.32 -11.30 -36.11
C ASN A 322 -3.59 -12.07 -36.49
N LYS A 323 -4.52 -12.25 -35.53
CA LYS A 323 -5.79 -12.96 -35.73
C LYS A 323 -6.73 -12.24 -36.70
N ALA A 324 -6.80 -10.91 -36.64
CA ALA A 324 -7.67 -10.11 -37.50
C ALA A 324 -7.29 -10.18 -39.00
N PHE A 325 -6.01 -10.38 -39.31
CA PHE A 325 -5.53 -10.57 -40.68
C PHE A 325 -5.35 -12.06 -41.08
N GLY A 326 -6.05 -12.97 -40.40
CA GLY A 326 -6.11 -14.39 -40.76
C GLY A 326 -4.94 -15.25 -40.26
N GLY A 327 -4.06 -14.70 -39.43
CA GLY A 327 -3.08 -15.47 -38.69
C GLY A 327 -3.71 -16.28 -37.55
N TYR A 328 -2.97 -17.25 -37.02
CA TYR A 328 -3.41 -18.11 -35.92
C TYR A 328 -2.54 -17.94 -34.67
N VAL A 329 -3.16 -18.11 -33.51
CA VAL A 329 -2.52 -17.96 -32.19
C VAL A 329 -2.68 -19.28 -31.44
N SER A 330 -1.57 -19.85 -30.98
CA SER A 330 -1.51 -21.19 -30.40
C SER A 330 -1.26 -21.15 -28.90
N LYS A 331 -2.14 -21.79 -28.12
CA LYS A 331 -2.02 -21.90 -26.66
C LYS A 331 -1.00 -22.99 -26.30
N LYS A 332 -0.02 -22.66 -25.45
CA LYS A 332 0.97 -23.63 -24.93
C LYS A 332 0.61 -24.08 -23.51
N SER A 333 1.17 -25.22 -23.11
CA SER A 333 1.06 -25.78 -21.76
C SER A 333 2.04 -25.15 -20.76
N ILE A 334 3.12 -24.55 -21.25
CA ILE A 334 4.13 -23.85 -20.45
C ILE A 334 3.98 -22.35 -20.71
N ARG A 335 3.87 -21.57 -19.64
CA ARG A 335 3.81 -20.10 -19.66
C ARG A 335 5.21 -19.56 -19.41
N GLU A 336 5.76 -18.88 -20.41
CA GLU A 336 7.06 -18.22 -20.33
C GLU A 336 6.83 -16.76 -19.90
N ASP A 337 6.93 -16.53 -18.60
CA ASP A 337 6.96 -15.20 -17.96
C ASP A 337 8.39 -14.90 -17.50
N GLY A 338 9.08 -13.97 -18.13
CA GLY A 338 10.46 -13.65 -17.78
C GLY A 338 11.13 -12.58 -18.65
N GLN A 339 12.23 -12.03 -18.13
CA GLN A 339 13.10 -11.14 -18.88
C GLN A 339 14.04 -11.97 -19.77
N LEU A 340 13.83 -11.91 -21.09
CA LEU A 340 14.52 -12.72 -22.09
C LEU A 340 15.25 -11.85 -23.12
N GLU A 341 16.17 -12.44 -23.86
CA GLU A 341 16.88 -11.81 -24.98
C GLU A 341 16.26 -12.23 -26.32
N ILE A 342 15.96 -11.25 -27.17
CA ILE A 342 15.35 -11.44 -28.49
C ILE A 342 16.20 -10.81 -29.58
N ASN A 343 16.07 -11.32 -30.80
CA ASN A 343 16.70 -10.72 -31.99
C ASN A 343 15.67 -9.92 -32.78
N VAL A 344 15.96 -8.65 -33.08
CA VAL A 344 15.09 -7.72 -33.83
C VAL A 344 15.70 -7.28 -35.16
N ASP A 345 14.84 -7.05 -36.16
CA ASP A 345 15.23 -6.47 -37.44
C ASP A 345 15.34 -4.94 -37.32
N THR A 346 16.56 -4.44 -37.20
CA THR A 346 16.88 -3.01 -37.03
C THR A 346 16.56 -2.16 -38.27
N ASN A 347 16.18 -2.78 -39.39
CA ASN A 347 15.67 -2.08 -40.58
C ASN A 347 14.18 -1.73 -40.44
N CYS A 348 13.44 -2.44 -39.57
CA CYS A 348 12.06 -2.11 -39.24
C CYS A 348 11.99 -0.72 -38.61
N PRO A 349 11.10 0.19 -39.06
CA PRO A 349 10.98 1.54 -38.50
C PRO A 349 10.78 1.57 -36.97
N LEU A 350 10.20 0.52 -36.38
CA LEU A 350 9.99 0.37 -34.94
C LEU A 350 11.28 0.13 -34.15
N PHE A 351 12.28 -0.53 -34.75
CA PHE A 351 13.54 -0.93 -34.10
C PHE A 351 14.75 -0.13 -34.62
N LYS A 352 14.50 0.95 -35.35
CA LYS A 352 15.51 1.85 -35.89
C LYS A 352 16.41 2.39 -34.76
N GLY A 353 17.73 2.28 -34.96
CA GLY A 353 18.73 2.78 -34.00
C GLY A 353 19.02 1.87 -32.80
N LEU A 354 18.35 0.72 -32.70
CA LEU A 354 18.61 -0.27 -31.65
C LEU A 354 19.68 -1.29 -32.08
N ALA A 355 20.25 -2.02 -31.11
CA ALA A 355 21.08 -3.19 -31.37
C ALA A 355 20.21 -4.40 -31.75
N THR A 356 20.76 -5.35 -32.52
CA THR A 356 20.04 -6.55 -32.99
C THR A 356 19.56 -7.44 -31.84
N CYS A 357 20.37 -7.62 -30.79
CA CYS A 357 19.90 -8.27 -29.55
C CYS A 357 19.26 -7.23 -28.63
N GLN A 358 18.09 -7.56 -28.06
CA GLN A 358 17.31 -6.71 -27.16
C GLN A 358 16.82 -7.50 -25.95
N LYS A 359 16.94 -6.94 -24.75
CA LYS A 359 16.48 -7.56 -23.51
C LYS A 359 15.10 -7.02 -23.11
N VAL A 360 14.10 -7.90 -23.08
CA VAL A 360 12.66 -7.56 -22.99
C VAL A 360 11.91 -8.44 -21.98
N LEU A 361 10.80 -7.92 -21.42
CA LEU A 361 9.86 -8.75 -20.67
C LEU A 361 8.87 -9.44 -21.61
N LEU A 362 8.98 -10.77 -21.74
CA LEU A 362 7.96 -11.62 -22.33
C LEU A 362 7.08 -12.20 -21.21
N THR A 363 5.76 -12.16 -21.40
CA THR A 363 4.76 -12.76 -20.49
C THR A 363 3.61 -13.30 -21.32
N HIS A 364 3.59 -14.60 -21.60
CA HIS A 364 2.56 -15.21 -22.45
C HIS A 364 2.26 -16.69 -22.18
N GLY A 365 0.97 -17.05 -22.21
CA GLY A 365 0.49 -18.44 -22.35
C GLY A 365 0.12 -18.83 -23.79
N ASP A 366 -0.17 -17.82 -24.63
CA ASP A 366 -0.53 -17.95 -26.05
C ASP A 366 0.62 -17.41 -26.92
N SER A 367 0.91 -18.06 -28.05
CA SER A 367 2.08 -17.76 -28.88
C SER A 367 1.80 -17.82 -30.38
N VAL A 368 2.45 -16.93 -31.13
CA VAL A 368 2.46 -16.91 -32.60
C VAL A 368 3.76 -17.54 -33.10
N THR A 369 3.67 -18.35 -34.16
CA THR A 369 4.80 -19.02 -34.81
C THR A 369 4.91 -18.55 -36.25
N GLU A 370 6.06 -18.77 -36.89
CA GLU A 370 6.29 -18.36 -38.28
C GLU A 370 5.27 -18.95 -39.28
N ARG A 371 4.71 -20.13 -38.99
CA ARG A 371 3.63 -20.76 -39.79
C ARG A 371 2.24 -20.19 -39.53
N THR A 372 2.10 -19.32 -38.53
CA THR A 372 0.80 -18.78 -38.08
C THR A 372 0.77 -17.25 -38.03
N VAL A 373 1.81 -16.57 -38.54
CA VAL A 373 1.78 -15.13 -38.84
C VAL A 373 0.87 -14.89 -40.05
N ALA A 374 0.06 -13.83 -40.01
CA ALA A 374 -0.74 -13.39 -41.14
C ALA A 374 0.14 -13.05 -42.36
N ASN A 375 -0.20 -13.57 -43.54
CA ASN A 375 0.62 -13.45 -44.78
C ASN A 375 1.02 -12.00 -45.15
N ASP A 376 0.22 -11.02 -44.76
CA ASP A 376 0.45 -9.59 -45.00
C ASP A 376 1.52 -8.96 -44.07
N PHE A 377 2.13 -9.72 -43.16
CA PHE A 377 3.05 -9.21 -42.13
C PHE A 377 4.46 -9.81 -42.23
N LYS A 378 5.46 -8.95 -42.11
CA LYS A 378 6.88 -9.31 -41.97
C LYS A 378 7.19 -9.64 -40.50
N ILE A 379 7.88 -10.74 -40.25
CA ILE A 379 8.47 -11.03 -38.92
C ILE A 379 9.69 -10.11 -38.74
N VAL A 380 9.64 -9.28 -37.70
CA VAL A 380 10.67 -8.27 -37.37
C VAL A 380 11.26 -8.46 -35.98
N GLY A 381 10.86 -9.50 -35.24
CA GLY A 381 11.51 -9.94 -34.00
C GLY A 381 11.29 -11.42 -33.73
N ARG A 382 12.31 -12.11 -33.20
CA ARG A 382 12.27 -13.54 -32.84
C ARG A 382 12.93 -13.82 -31.48
N SER A 383 12.34 -14.72 -30.71
CA SER A 383 12.93 -15.33 -29.50
C SER A 383 13.11 -16.82 -29.77
N GLY A 384 14.30 -17.24 -30.22
CA GLY A 384 14.50 -18.57 -30.79
C GLY A 384 13.49 -18.86 -31.91
N ASN A 385 12.61 -19.85 -31.68
CA ASN A 385 11.54 -20.25 -32.62
C ASN A 385 10.23 -19.44 -32.49
N PHE A 386 10.10 -18.56 -31.49
CA PHE A 386 8.92 -17.74 -31.26
C PHE A 386 8.96 -16.42 -32.05
N VAL A 387 7.81 -15.97 -32.55
CA VAL A 387 7.68 -14.65 -33.19
C VAL A 387 7.48 -13.60 -32.09
N ALA A 388 8.50 -12.77 -31.86
CA ALA A 388 8.49 -11.73 -30.85
C ALA A 388 7.95 -10.38 -31.36
N ALA A 389 7.99 -10.13 -32.68
CA ALA A 389 7.38 -8.95 -33.29
C ALA A 389 7.04 -9.12 -34.79
N ILE A 390 5.99 -8.43 -35.24
CA ILE A 390 5.54 -8.36 -36.65
C ILE A 390 5.28 -6.91 -37.09
N ALA A 391 5.40 -6.65 -38.39
CA ALA A 391 5.10 -5.35 -39.00
C ALA A 391 4.45 -5.47 -40.38
N ASN A 392 3.48 -4.59 -40.66
CA ASN A 392 3.01 -4.24 -41.99
C ASN A 392 3.23 -2.73 -42.18
N GLU A 393 4.37 -2.37 -42.75
CA GLU A 393 4.80 -0.98 -42.90
C GLU A 393 3.85 -0.17 -43.79
N ARG A 394 3.23 -0.79 -44.80
CA ARG A 394 2.26 -0.16 -45.72
C ARG A 394 0.98 0.31 -45.02
N ARG A 395 0.44 -0.49 -44.09
CA ARG A 395 -0.72 -0.13 -43.26
C ARG A 395 -0.31 0.58 -41.95
N LYS A 396 1.00 0.72 -41.69
CA LYS A 396 1.57 1.17 -40.41
C LYS A 396 1.01 0.40 -39.18
N LEU A 397 0.85 -0.91 -39.34
CA LEU A 397 0.42 -1.81 -38.27
C LEU A 397 1.64 -2.56 -37.73
N TYR A 398 1.85 -2.50 -36.43
CA TYR A 398 2.98 -3.11 -35.73
C TYR A 398 2.48 -3.90 -34.53
N GLY A 399 3.18 -4.97 -34.17
CA GLY A 399 2.86 -5.73 -32.97
C GLY A 399 4.09 -6.35 -32.33
N VAL A 400 4.14 -6.32 -31.00
CA VAL A 400 5.20 -6.90 -30.16
C VAL A 400 4.57 -7.85 -29.14
N GLN A 401 5.17 -9.04 -28.97
CA GLN A 401 4.70 -10.06 -28.03
C GLN A 401 5.24 -9.83 -26.59
N PHE A 402 6.19 -8.89 -26.44
CA PHE A 402 6.76 -8.41 -25.19
C PHE A 402 6.20 -7.03 -24.80
N HIS A 403 6.44 -6.59 -23.56
CA HIS A 403 5.96 -5.30 -23.03
C HIS A 403 7.06 -4.22 -23.11
N PRO A 404 7.06 -3.28 -24.09
CA PRO A 404 8.02 -2.19 -24.17
C PRO A 404 7.81 -1.08 -23.12
N GLU A 405 6.70 -1.11 -22.36
CA GLU A 405 6.35 -0.08 -21.39
C GLU A 405 6.98 -0.26 -19.99
N VAL A 406 7.49 -1.45 -19.67
CA VAL A 406 8.09 -1.77 -18.37
C VAL A 406 9.62 -1.63 -18.36
N ASP A 407 10.20 -1.31 -17.20
CA ASP A 407 11.66 -1.13 -17.03
C ASP A 407 12.48 -2.41 -17.30
N LEU A 408 11.83 -3.59 -17.23
CA LEU A 408 12.44 -4.87 -17.62
C LEU A 408 12.65 -4.99 -19.14
N SER A 409 12.10 -4.09 -19.95
CA SER A 409 12.40 -3.96 -21.38
C SER A 409 13.35 -2.79 -21.61
N THR A 410 14.65 -3.12 -21.66
CA THR A 410 15.79 -2.20 -21.54
C THR A 410 15.79 -1.01 -22.50
N CYS A 411 15.37 -1.19 -23.76
CA CYS A 411 15.20 -0.10 -24.74
C CYS A 411 13.73 0.11 -25.14
N GLY A 412 12.79 -0.24 -24.25
CA GLY A 412 11.34 -0.17 -24.51
C GLY A 412 10.84 1.26 -24.74
N ARG A 413 11.43 2.24 -24.06
CA ARG A 413 11.17 3.67 -24.25
C ARG A 413 11.49 4.12 -25.68
N GLU A 414 12.59 3.64 -26.26
CA GLU A 414 13.06 3.95 -27.60
C GLU A 414 12.20 3.24 -28.68
N ILE A 415 11.70 2.03 -28.40
CA ILE A 415 10.69 1.34 -29.22
C ILE A 415 9.40 2.17 -29.30
N LEU A 416 8.91 2.67 -28.16
CA LEU A 416 7.76 3.57 -28.11
C LEU A 416 8.05 4.91 -28.80
N HIS A 417 9.26 5.46 -28.67
CA HIS A 417 9.67 6.69 -29.36
C HIS A 417 9.60 6.54 -30.89
N ASN A 418 10.15 5.45 -31.43
CA ASN A 418 10.10 5.12 -32.85
C ASN A 418 8.66 5.01 -33.37
N PHE A 419 7.75 4.43 -32.59
CA PHE A 419 6.32 4.37 -32.94
C PHE A 419 5.66 5.76 -32.94
N LEU A 420 5.80 6.52 -31.86
CA LEU A 420 5.14 7.82 -31.69
C LEU A 420 5.63 8.86 -32.70
N PHE A 421 6.94 9.08 -32.77
CA PHE A 421 7.51 10.15 -33.58
C PHE A 421 7.85 9.68 -35.01
N GLY A 422 8.51 8.53 -35.15
CA GLY A 422 8.98 8.02 -36.44
C GLY A 422 7.86 7.46 -37.34
N ILE A 423 6.93 6.68 -36.77
CA ILE A 423 5.87 6.01 -37.52
C ILE A 423 4.59 6.85 -37.56
N ALA A 424 4.12 7.36 -36.42
CA ALA A 424 2.85 8.09 -36.33
C ALA A 424 2.97 9.60 -36.61
N GLY A 425 4.16 10.20 -36.50
CA GLY A 425 4.36 11.63 -36.74
C GLY A 425 3.72 12.51 -35.66
N VAL A 426 3.70 12.03 -34.42
CA VAL A 426 3.26 12.80 -33.25
C VAL A 426 4.21 13.97 -32.99
N THR A 427 3.66 15.13 -32.60
CA THR A 427 4.43 16.32 -32.18
C THR A 427 4.44 16.44 -30.66
N GLY A 428 5.63 16.51 -30.05
CA GLY A 428 5.82 16.60 -28.59
C GLY A 428 5.46 17.97 -28.01
N GLY A 429 4.17 18.26 -27.88
CA GLY A 429 3.64 19.53 -27.35
C GLY A 429 3.08 19.47 -25.92
N PHE A 430 3.02 18.29 -25.30
CA PHE A 430 2.33 18.06 -24.02
C PHE A 430 3.25 18.27 -22.79
N THR A 431 4.04 19.36 -22.82
CA THR A 431 5.00 19.73 -21.77
C THR A 431 4.31 20.21 -20.48
N ILE A 432 5.03 20.14 -19.35
CA ILE A 432 4.54 20.61 -18.05
C ILE A 432 4.13 22.08 -18.10
N ASP A 433 4.93 22.97 -18.69
CA ASP A 433 4.62 24.42 -18.79
C ASP A 433 3.28 24.68 -19.50
N ASN A 434 3.06 24.03 -20.64
CA ASN A 434 1.82 24.15 -21.41
C ASN A 434 0.60 23.67 -20.61
N ARG A 435 0.78 22.62 -19.80
CA ARG A 435 -0.27 22.03 -18.96
C ARG A 435 -0.52 22.83 -17.68
N GLU A 436 0.51 23.41 -17.07
CA GLU A 436 0.37 24.35 -15.96
C GLU A 436 -0.46 25.56 -16.40
N GLN A 437 -0.08 26.21 -17.52
CA GLN A 437 -0.82 27.37 -18.04
C GLN A 437 -2.26 27.02 -18.42
N LYS A 438 -2.49 25.85 -19.05
CA LYS A 438 -3.85 25.38 -19.35
C LYS A 438 -4.66 25.15 -18.06
N CYS A 439 -4.09 24.47 -17.07
CA CYS A 439 -4.76 24.22 -15.79
C CYS A 439 -5.07 25.53 -15.03
N ILE A 440 -4.15 26.51 -15.04
CA ILE A 440 -4.40 27.85 -14.48
C ILE A 440 -5.58 28.55 -15.18
N GLN A 441 -5.70 28.42 -16.50
CA GLN A 441 -6.84 28.96 -17.26
C GLN A 441 -8.15 28.21 -16.93
N GLU A 442 -8.11 26.88 -16.86
CA GLU A 442 -9.25 26.04 -16.47
C GLU A 442 -9.77 26.41 -15.07
N ILE A 443 -8.89 26.46 -14.06
CA ILE A 443 -9.21 26.88 -12.68
C ILE A 443 -9.87 28.26 -12.68
N ARG A 444 -9.30 29.25 -13.40
CA ARG A 444 -9.87 30.61 -13.50
C ARG A 444 -11.24 30.61 -14.17
N SER A 445 -11.47 29.78 -15.18
CA SER A 445 -12.74 29.69 -15.91
C SER A 445 -13.86 29.01 -15.11
N ILE A 446 -13.52 28.05 -14.25
CA ILE A 446 -14.48 27.30 -13.43
C ILE A 446 -14.83 28.08 -12.15
N VAL A 447 -13.82 28.63 -11.47
CA VAL A 447 -13.99 29.31 -10.18
C VAL A 447 -14.47 30.75 -10.35
N VAL A 448 -14.12 31.41 -11.46
CA VAL A 448 -14.45 32.80 -11.79
C VAL A 448 -13.98 33.77 -10.70
N ASP A 449 -14.87 34.21 -9.81
CA ASP A 449 -14.67 35.14 -8.70
C ASP A 449 -14.66 34.46 -7.32
N LYS A 450 -15.18 33.23 -7.24
CA LYS A 450 -15.48 32.51 -5.98
C LYS A 450 -14.23 32.05 -5.23
N LYS A 451 -14.46 31.50 -4.03
CA LYS A 451 -13.40 30.96 -3.15
C LYS A 451 -13.28 29.44 -3.29
N VAL A 452 -12.06 28.94 -3.08
CA VAL A 452 -11.72 27.52 -3.13
C VAL A 452 -11.14 27.07 -1.80
N LEU A 453 -11.80 26.12 -1.17
CA LEU A 453 -11.29 25.34 -0.04
C LEU A 453 -10.34 24.27 -0.55
N VAL A 454 -9.17 24.09 0.09
CA VAL A 454 -8.26 22.97 -0.22
C VAL A 454 -7.79 22.29 1.05
N MET A 455 -7.97 20.97 1.11
CA MET A 455 -7.55 20.14 2.24
C MET A 455 -6.09 19.71 2.07
N VAL A 456 -5.19 20.43 2.73
CA VAL A 456 -3.75 20.15 2.73
C VAL A 456 -3.48 18.99 3.69
N SER A 457 -3.47 17.76 3.17
CA SER A 457 -3.09 16.56 3.94
C SER A 457 -1.64 16.59 4.43
N GLY A 458 -0.80 17.38 3.76
CA GLY A 458 0.65 17.29 3.92
C GLY A 458 1.29 16.21 3.05
N GLY A 459 0.56 15.54 2.15
CA GLY A 459 1.16 14.83 1.00
C GLY A 459 1.51 15.79 -0.15
N VAL A 460 2.48 15.43 -1.00
CA VAL A 460 2.99 16.24 -2.12
C VAL A 460 1.85 16.82 -2.96
N ASP A 461 0.91 15.98 -3.39
CA ASP A 461 -0.18 16.34 -4.31
C ASP A 461 -1.09 17.42 -3.72
N SER A 462 -1.41 17.32 -2.42
CA SER A 462 -2.22 18.34 -1.74
C SER A 462 -1.47 19.67 -1.52
N THR A 463 -0.13 19.62 -1.42
CA THR A 463 0.72 20.81 -1.33
C THR A 463 0.87 21.49 -2.70
N VAL A 464 1.08 20.69 -3.76
CA VAL A 464 1.16 21.16 -5.16
C VAL A 464 -0.19 21.73 -5.62
N CYS A 465 -1.31 21.06 -5.32
CA CYS A 465 -2.65 21.57 -5.61
C CYS A 465 -2.90 22.92 -4.92
N ALA A 466 -2.53 23.08 -3.64
CA ALA A 466 -2.64 24.37 -2.95
C ALA A 466 -1.79 25.48 -3.61
N ALA A 467 -0.53 25.18 -3.98
CA ALA A 467 0.35 26.13 -4.66
C ALA A 467 -0.14 26.51 -6.07
N LEU A 468 -0.72 25.56 -6.81
CA LEU A 468 -1.31 25.78 -8.13
C LEU A 468 -2.56 26.68 -8.05
N LEU A 469 -3.43 26.43 -7.07
CA LEU A 469 -4.59 27.29 -6.78
C LEU A 469 -4.15 28.70 -6.39
N HIS A 470 -3.05 28.86 -5.64
CA HIS A 470 -2.49 30.18 -5.34
C HIS A 470 -2.03 30.91 -6.61
N LYS A 471 -1.22 30.28 -7.47
CA LYS A 471 -0.75 30.86 -8.75
C LYS A 471 -1.91 31.18 -9.70
N ALA A 472 -2.99 30.39 -9.65
CA ALA A 472 -4.20 30.64 -10.41
C ALA A 472 -5.09 31.78 -9.86
N LEU A 473 -5.33 31.83 -8.55
CA LEU A 473 -6.44 32.63 -7.96
C LEU A 473 -6.04 33.75 -7.00
N GLY A 474 -4.81 33.71 -6.46
CA GLY A 474 -4.33 34.61 -5.39
C GLY A 474 -4.75 34.16 -3.97
N SER A 475 -4.00 34.59 -2.96
CA SER A 475 -4.15 34.10 -1.57
C SER A 475 -5.53 34.34 -0.94
N ASP A 476 -6.23 35.44 -1.24
CA ASP A 476 -7.49 35.79 -0.55
C ASP A 476 -8.69 34.94 -0.98
N ARG A 477 -8.53 34.14 -2.04
CA ARG A 477 -9.54 33.22 -2.57
C ARG A 477 -9.26 31.75 -2.32
N VAL A 478 -8.04 31.40 -1.89
CA VAL A 478 -7.68 30.02 -1.51
C VAL A 478 -7.76 29.89 0.02
N ILE A 479 -8.48 28.88 0.49
CA ILE A 479 -8.64 28.57 1.92
C ILE A 479 -7.95 27.23 2.20
N PRO A 480 -6.62 27.24 2.47
CA PRO A 480 -5.87 26.03 2.79
C PRO A 480 -6.09 25.61 4.25
N ILE A 481 -6.61 24.40 4.44
CA ILE A 481 -6.84 23.81 5.77
C ILE A 481 -5.98 22.55 5.92
N HIS A 482 -5.22 22.47 7.01
CA HIS A 482 -4.44 21.31 7.39
C HIS A 482 -5.02 20.68 8.66
N ILE A 483 -5.57 19.47 8.55
CA ILE A 483 -6.01 18.68 9.72
C ILE A 483 -4.85 17.79 10.16
N ASP A 484 -4.30 18.08 11.35
CA ASP A 484 -3.31 17.21 11.99
C ASP A 484 -4.03 16.11 12.78
N ASN A 485 -3.99 14.89 12.27
CA ASN A 485 -4.58 13.71 12.91
C ASN A 485 -3.72 13.16 14.06
N GLY A 486 -2.53 13.72 14.30
CA GLY A 486 -1.54 13.28 15.29
C GLY A 486 -0.62 12.13 14.84
N PHE A 487 -0.95 11.46 13.74
CA PHE A 487 -0.20 10.34 13.15
C PHE A 487 0.79 10.77 12.04
N MET A 488 1.01 12.07 11.85
CA MET A 488 2.02 12.64 10.95
C MET A 488 3.46 12.30 11.39
N ARG A 489 4.48 12.47 10.53
CA ARG A 489 5.89 12.31 10.92
C ARG A 489 6.37 13.44 11.84
N SER A 490 7.54 13.27 12.44
CA SER A 490 8.11 14.26 13.37
C SER A 490 8.30 15.62 12.69
N ASN A 491 7.67 16.66 13.26
CA ASN A 491 7.61 18.06 12.76
C ASN A 491 7.14 18.22 11.29
N GLU A 492 6.40 17.24 10.73
CA GLU A 492 5.94 17.32 9.34
C GLU A 492 4.84 18.35 9.14
N SER A 493 3.83 18.37 10.02
CA SER A 493 2.72 19.33 10.02
C SER A 493 3.23 20.78 10.01
N ASP A 494 4.27 21.05 10.80
CA ASP A 494 4.92 22.35 10.94
C ASP A 494 5.64 22.75 9.66
N ARG A 495 6.49 21.88 9.10
CA ARG A 495 7.20 22.10 7.82
C ARG A 495 6.25 22.35 6.65
N VAL A 496 5.10 21.67 6.61
CA VAL A 496 4.05 21.85 5.59
C VAL A 496 3.40 23.23 5.72
N VAL A 497 3.02 23.64 6.94
CA VAL A 497 2.42 24.95 7.22
C VAL A 497 3.41 26.07 6.92
N GLU A 498 4.66 25.98 7.40
CA GLU A 498 5.72 26.96 7.13
C GLU A 498 5.97 27.18 5.64
N SER A 499 6.02 26.09 4.86
CA SER A 499 6.44 26.18 3.45
C SER A 499 5.34 26.68 2.52
N LEU A 500 4.07 26.45 2.87
CA LEU A 500 2.95 27.13 2.21
C LEU A 500 2.79 28.58 2.68
N ASN A 501 3.04 28.89 3.96
CA ASN A 501 3.09 30.27 4.45
C ASN A 501 4.19 31.09 3.74
N LYS A 502 5.33 30.48 3.38
CA LYS A 502 6.38 31.09 2.53
C LYS A 502 5.91 31.43 1.11
N LEU A 503 4.89 30.72 0.60
CA LEU A 503 4.17 31.05 -0.65
C LEU A 503 2.96 31.98 -0.41
N ASN A 504 2.94 32.72 0.70
CA ASN A 504 1.84 33.61 1.10
C ASN A 504 0.45 32.93 1.23
N LEU A 505 0.39 31.59 1.32
CA LEU A 505 -0.82 30.83 1.61
C LEU A 505 -0.98 30.67 3.13
N LYS A 506 -1.94 31.39 3.72
CA LYS A 506 -2.21 31.40 5.17
C LYS A 506 -2.87 30.09 5.62
N VAL A 507 -2.08 29.03 5.87
CA VAL A 507 -2.60 27.69 6.22
C VAL A 507 -3.22 27.68 7.62
N ARG A 508 -4.48 27.24 7.71
CA ARG A 508 -5.18 27.03 8.99
C ARG A 508 -4.95 25.59 9.46
N ARG A 509 -4.16 25.41 10.52
CA ARG A 509 -3.94 24.09 11.15
C ARG A 509 -4.99 23.82 12.22
N TYR A 510 -5.60 22.63 12.16
CA TYR A 510 -6.52 22.12 13.15
C TYR A 510 -5.96 20.84 13.77
N ASN A 511 -5.64 20.87 15.05
CA ASN A 511 -5.07 19.74 15.78
C ASN A 511 -6.20 18.82 16.28
N ALA A 512 -6.39 17.68 15.61
CA ALA A 512 -7.56 16.82 15.77
C ALA A 512 -7.27 15.49 16.48
N PHE A 513 -6.05 15.26 16.97
CA PHE A 513 -5.58 14.00 17.56
C PHE A 513 -6.59 13.30 18.48
N TYR A 514 -7.18 14.01 19.45
CA TYR A 514 -8.17 13.43 20.38
C TYR A 514 -9.47 13.01 19.70
N ALA A 515 -9.90 13.66 18.61
CA ALA A 515 -11.05 13.22 17.82
C ALA A 515 -10.74 11.91 17.10
N PHE A 516 -9.58 11.80 16.43
CA PHE A 516 -9.14 10.56 15.77
C PHE A 516 -8.97 9.41 16.76
N MET A 517 -8.28 9.63 17.88
CA MET A 517 -8.01 8.63 18.92
C MET A 517 -9.29 8.01 19.53
N ASN A 518 -10.32 8.84 19.73
CA ASN A 518 -11.63 8.41 20.22
C ASN A 518 -12.62 8.04 19.10
N GLY A 519 -12.22 8.20 17.84
CA GLY A 519 -13.04 7.94 16.66
C GLY A 519 -13.53 6.50 16.61
N ARG A 520 -14.75 6.31 16.12
CA ARG A 520 -15.45 5.02 15.97
C ARG A 520 -16.28 5.03 14.69
N ILE A 521 -16.69 3.85 14.24
CA ILE A 521 -17.61 3.62 13.12
C ILE A 521 -18.71 2.65 13.54
N SER A 522 -19.85 2.67 12.86
CA SER A 522 -20.82 1.56 12.96
C SER A 522 -20.31 0.35 12.16
N VAL A 523 -20.46 -0.84 12.72
CA VAL A 523 -20.13 -2.13 12.10
C VAL A 523 -21.35 -3.03 12.28
N GLY A 524 -22.19 -3.12 11.24
CA GLY A 524 -23.54 -3.65 11.40
C GLY A 524 -24.36 -2.77 12.36
N ASN A 525 -24.98 -3.40 13.35
CA ASN A 525 -25.80 -2.71 14.36
C ASN A 525 -24.99 -2.18 15.56
N GLU A 526 -23.70 -2.50 15.66
CA GLU A 526 -22.86 -2.13 16.80
C GLU A 526 -21.86 -1.01 16.48
N LEU A 527 -21.36 -0.33 17.52
CA LEU A 527 -20.36 0.72 17.40
C LEU A 527 -18.96 0.16 17.71
N SER A 528 -18.00 0.41 16.83
CA SER A 528 -16.64 -0.11 16.96
C SER A 528 -15.96 0.30 18.29
N ALA A 529 -14.93 -0.45 18.66
CA ALA A 529 -13.91 0.05 19.57
C ALA A 529 -13.34 1.38 19.04
N PRO A 530 -12.89 2.31 19.93
CA PRO A 530 -12.23 3.53 19.49
C PRO A 530 -10.88 3.21 18.83
N LEU A 531 -10.38 4.11 17.98
CA LEU A 531 -9.10 3.94 17.26
C LEU A 531 -7.94 3.52 18.20
N MET A 532 -7.87 4.13 19.38
CA MET A 532 -6.87 3.81 20.43
C MET A 532 -6.97 2.40 21.05
N ARG A 533 -7.96 1.60 20.65
CA ARG A 533 -8.13 0.17 21.00
C ARG A 533 -8.27 -0.73 19.78
N THR A 534 -8.25 -0.16 18.57
CA THR A 534 -8.46 -0.92 17.33
C THR A 534 -7.17 -1.63 16.92
N VAL A 535 -7.24 -2.97 16.81
CA VAL A 535 -6.15 -3.80 16.28
C VAL A 535 -6.23 -3.92 14.76
N GLN A 536 -7.39 -4.29 14.21
CA GLN A 536 -7.56 -4.62 12.78
C GLN A 536 -7.30 -3.42 11.84
N PRO A 537 -6.35 -3.52 10.89
CA PRO A 537 -6.00 -2.46 9.95
C PRO A 537 -7.16 -1.83 9.18
N GLU A 538 -8.04 -2.64 8.58
CA GLU A 538 -9.16 -2.10 7.79
C GLU A 538 -10.17 -1.33 8.65
N ILE A 539 -10.31 -1.69 9.94
CA ILE A 539 -11.11 -0.90 10.90
C ILE A 539 -10.37 0.39 11.27
N LYS A 540 -9.04 0.37 11.50
CA LYS A 540 -8.25 1.60 11.69
C LYS A 540 -8.47 2.57 10.53
N ARG A 541 -8.35 2.08 9.29
CA ARG A 541 -8.53 2.84 8.04
C ARG A 541 -9.92 3.47 7.92
N LYS A 542 -10.98 2.69 8.17
CA LYS A 542 -12.36 3.16 8.14
C LYS A 542 -12.62 4.23 9.22
N ILE A 543 -12.18 4.00 10.46
CA ILE A 543 -12.31 4.96 11.57
C ILE A 543 -11.61 6.29 11.26
N ILE A 544 -10.40 6.24 10.70
CA ILE A 544 -9.63 7.43 10.35
C ILE A 544 -10.32 8.21 9.21
N GLY A 545 -10.78 7.54 8.15
CA GLY A 545 -11.48 8.20 7.05
C GLY A 545 -12.79 8.88 7.49
N ASP A 546 -13.64 8.15 8.20
CA ASP A 546 -14.91 8.65 8.76
C ASP A 546 -14.69 9.82 9.74
N THR A 547 -13.69 9.70 10.63
CA THR A 547 -13.38 10.77 11.59
C THR A 547 -12.75 11.99 10.93
N PHE A 548 -11.95 11.82 9.86
CA PHE A 548 -11.48 12.93 9.04
C PHE A 548 -12.64 13.72 8.43
N MET A 549 -13.67 13.03 7.93
CA MET A 549 -14.85 13.69 7.39
C MET A 549 -15.65 14.42 8.47
N ARG A 550 -15.92 13.81 9.63
CA ARG A 550 -16.55 14.51 10.77
C ARG A 550 -15.79 15.76 11.22
N VAL A 551 -14.45 15.70 11.27
CA VAL A 551 -13.62 16.84 11.64
C VAL A 551 -13.64 17.92 10.55
N LYS A 552 -13.56 17.54 9.27
CA LYS A 552 -13.71 18.44 8.12
C LYS A 552 -15.07 19.16 8.16
N ASP A 553 -16.16 18.43 8.32
CA ASP A 553 -17.53 18.99 8.32
C ASP A 553 -17.73 19.96 9.50
N LYS A 554 -17.25 19.61 10.71
CA LYS A 554 -17.24 20.54 11.86
C LYS A 554 -16.44 21.81 11.60
N ILE A 555 -15.31 21.73 10.89
CA ILE A 555 -14.50 22.90 10.50
C ILE A 555 -15.24 23.76 9.47
N MET A 556 -16.02 23.17 8.56
CA MET A 556 -16.86 23.93 7.62
C MET A 556 -17.91 24.77 8.35
N ASP A 557 -18.61 24.17 9.31
CA ASP A 557 -19.61 24.84 10.14
C ASP A 557 -18.99 25.98 10.98
N GLU A 558 -17.85 25.71 11.63
CA GLU A 558 -17.10 26.72 12.42
C GLU A 558 -16.67 27.92 11.57
N LEU A 559 -16.25 27.68 10.33
CA LEU A 559 -15.81 28.73 9.42
C LEU A 559 -16.95 29.48 8.74
N LYS A 560 -18.21 29.02 8.90
CA LYS A 560 -19.41 29.58 8.27
C LYS A 560 -19.22 29.83 6.77
N LEU A 561 -18.58 28.89 6.08
CA LEU A 561 -18.31 29.01 4.65
C LEU A 561 -19.62 28.88 3.87
N ASP A 562 -19.83 29.82 2.95
CA ASP A 562 -21.03 29.87 2.13
C ASP A 562 -21.16 28.62 1.26
N LYS A 563 -22.39 28.25 0.90
CA LYS A 563 -22.70 27.12 0.00
C LYS A 563 -22.15 27.30 -1.42
N ASP A 564 -21.48 28.41 -1.71
CA ASP A 564 -20.88 28.75 -3.00
C ASP A 564 -19.34 28.70 -3.04
N VAL A 565 -18.73 28.08 -2.02
CA VAL A 565 -17.30 27.71 -2.02
C VAL A 565 -17.07 26.42 -2.81
N PHE A 566 -16.04 26.40 -3.66
CA PHE A 566 -15.55 25.18 -4.32
C PHE A 566 -14.67 24.35 -3.37
N LEU A 567 -14.75 23.01 -3.46
CA LEU A 567 -13.81 22.10 -2.81
C LEU A 567 -12.77 21.61 -3.83
N ALA A 568 -11.50 21.92 -3.62
CA ALA A 568 -10.41 21.37 -4.41
C ALA A 568 -9.79 20.11 -3.78
N GLN A 569 -9.51 19.12 -4.62
CA GLN A 569 -8.84 17.88 -4.25
C GLN A 569 -7.57 17.68 -5.09
N GLY A 570 -6.56 17.03 -4.50
CA GLY A 570 -5.30 16.67 -5.17
C GLY A 570 -5.35 15.33 -5.91
N THR A 571 -6.54 14.92 -6.37
CA THR A 571 -6.77 13.65 -7.09
C THR A 571 -5.90 13.58 -8.34
N LEU A 572 -5.22 12.45 -8.57
CA LEU A 572 -4.30 12.25 -9.68
C LEU A 572 -4.90 11.41 -10.80
N ARG A 573 -4.26 11.43 -11.97
CA ARG A 573 -4.66 10.62 -13.12
C ARG A 573 -4.76 9.11 -12.82
N PRO A 574 -3.81 8.48 -12.08
CA PRO A 574 -3.92 7.05 -11.73
C PRO A 574 -5.12 6.70 -10.84
N ASP A 575 -5.58 7.65 -10.01
CA ASP A 575 -6.75 7.47 -9.13
C ASP A 575 -8.04 7.42 -9.95
N LEU A 576 -8.20 8.34 -10.91
CA LEU A 576 -9.36 8.33 -11.82
C LEU A 576 -9.39 7.08 -12.71
N ILE A 577 -8.24 6.62 -13.21
CA ILE A 577 -8.19 5.39 -14.00
C ILE A 577 -8.50 4.17 -13.13
N GLU A 578 -8.21 4.19 -11.83
CA GLU A 578 -8.66 3.14 -10.89
C GLU A 578 -10.20 3.10 -10.82
N SER A 579 -10.84 4.24 -10.51
CA SER A 579 -12.30 4.37 -10.52
C SER A 579 -12.93 3.93 -11.86
N ALA A 580 -12.36 4.37 -12.98
CA ALA A 580 -12.89 4.07 -14.32
C ALA A 580 -12.70 2.60 -14.71
N SER A 581 -11.58 1.97 -14.32
CA SER A 581 -11.35 0.54 -14.59
C SER A 581 -12.36 -0.34 -13.86
N HIS A 582 -12.72 -0.01 -12.62
CA HIS A 582 -13.77 -0.73 -11.88
C HIS A 582 -15.18 -0.53 -12.48
N LEU A 583 -15.45 0.64 -13.08
CA LEU A 583 -16.72 0.90 -13.78
C LEU A 583 -16.80 0.23 -15.16
N ALA A 584 -15.67 0.07 -15.85
CA ALA A 584 -15.59 -0.53 -17.18
C ALA A 584 -15.35 -2.06 -17.16
N SER A 585 -14.78 -2.61 -16.09
CA SER A 585 -14.50 -4.04 -15.95
C SER A 585 -15.09 -4.62 -14.66
N SER A 586 -16.13 -5.43 -14.81
CA SER A 586 -16.83 -6.14 -13.72
C SER A 586 -16.05 -7.32 -13.13
N GLN A 587 -14.72 -7.35 -13.33
CA GLN A 587 -13.80 -8.41 -12.89
C GLN A 587 -12.66 -7.88 -12.00
N ALA A 588 -12.54 -6.57 -11.79
CA ALA A 588 -11.49 -5.96 -10.97
C ALA A 588 -11.98 -5.69 -9.54
N ASP A 589 -11.51 -6.47 -8.57
CA ASP A 589 -11.83 -6.30 -7.14
C ASP A 589 -11.40 -4.93 -6.59
N VAL A 590 -12.20 -4.37 -5.68
CA VAL A 590 -12.01 -3.00 -5.16
C VAL A 590 -10.87 -2.95 -4.13
N ILE A 591 -9.63 -2.86 -4.63
CA ILE A 591 -8.40 -2.82 -3.82
C ILE A 591 -8.28 -1.52 -2.99
N LYS A 592 -9.01 -0.44 -3.32
CA LYS A 592 -9.10 0.78 -2.52
C LYS A 592 -10.53 1.35 -2.47
N THR A 593 -11.12 1.43 -1.28
CA THR A 593 -12.29 2.29 -1.06
C THR A 593 -11.86 3.77 -1.10
N HIS A 594 -12.37 4.55 -2.05
CA HIS A 594 -12.01 5.98 -2.16
C HIS A 594 -12.45 6.77 -0.93
N HIS A 595 -11.48 7.15 -0.08
CA HIS A 595 -11.72 7.86 1.19
C HIS A 595 -12.27 9.30 1.04
N ASN A 596 -12.57 9.77 -0.18
CA ASN A 596 -13.04 11.13 -0.45
C ASN A 596 -14.57 11.29 -0.40
N ASP A 597 -15.34 10.19 -0.34
CA ASP A 597 -16.76 10.18 -0.72
C ASP A 597 -17.73 10.48 0.45
N SER A 598 -17.58 11.64 1.10
CA SER A 598 -18.49 12.13 2.14
C SER A 598 -19.81 12.66 1.56
N ALA A 599 -20.89 12.69 2.36
CA ALA A 599 -22.19 13.20 1.91
C ALA A 599 -22.12 14.64 1.34
N LEU A 600 -21.34 15.53 1.98
CA LEU A 600 -21.09 16.88 1.47
C LEU A 600 -20.23 16.87 0.20
N VAL A 601 -19.30 15.92 0.04
CA VAL A 601 -18.53 15.79 -1.20
C VAL A 601 -19.40 15.29 -2.35
N ARG A 602 -20.41 14.44 -2.08
CA ARG A 602 -21.46 14.09 -3.05
C ARG A 602 -22.32 15.30 -3.41
N GLU A 603 -22.90 16.02 -2.44
CA GLU A 603 -23.67 17.26 -2.69
C GLU A 603 -22.86 18.29 -3.51
N LEU A 604 -21.57 18.48 -3.21
CA LEU A 604 -20.67 19.35 -3.96
C LEU A 604 -20.30 18.78 -5.34
N ARG A 605 -20.18 17.46 -5.53
CA ARG A 605 -19.90 16.85 -6.84
C ARG A 605 -21.12 16.93 -7.75
N ASP A 606 -22.30 16.60 -7.22
CA ASP A 606 -23.58 16.62 -7.92
C ASP A 606 -23.98 18.07 -8.32
N SER A 607 -23.55 19.07 -7.54
CA SER A 607 -23.69 20.50 -7.87
C SER A 607 -22.50 21.11 -8.64
N GLY A 608 -21.53 20.30 -9.07
CA GLY A 608 -20.40 20.73 -9.91
C GLY A 608 -19.33 21.60 -9.23
N LYS A 609 -19.28 21.60 -7.89
CA LYS A 609 -18.40 22.43 -7.05
C LYS A 609 -17.13 21.71 -6.54
N VAL A 610 -16.85 20.50 -7.04
CA VAL A 610 -15.57 19.80 -6.81
C VAL A 610 -14.59 20.12 -7.95
N LEU A 611 -13.37 20.52 -7.59
CA LEU A 611 -12.31 20.91 -8.51
C LEU A 611 -11.11 19.96 -8.34
N GLU A 612 -10.65 19.35 -9.42
CA GLU A 612 -9.54 18.37 -9.37
C GLU A 612 -8.42 18.77 -10.35
N PRO A 613 -7.56 19.75 -10.00
CA PRO A 613 -6.56 20.30 -10.93
C PRO A 613 -5.53 19.29 -11.41
N LEU A 614 -5.18 18.31 -10.55
CA LEU A 614 -4.11 17.34 -10.81
C LEU A 614 -4.61 16.06 -11.51
N LYS A 615 -5.89 16.00 -11.89
CA LYS A 615 -6.54 14.83 -12.52
C LYS A 615 -5.88 14.35 -13.82
N ASP A 616 -5.14 15.24 -14.48
CA ASP A 616 -4.46 14.99 -15.76
C ASP A 616 -2.94 14.89 -15.61
N PHE A 617 -2.45 14.70 -14.38
CA PHE A 617 -1.03 14.57 -14.05
C PHE A 617 -0.73 13.24 -13.32
N HIS A 618 0.44 12.69 -13.63
CA HIS A 618 1.11 11.57 -12.94
C HIS A 618 1.99 12.08 -11.79
N LYS A 619 2.52 11.15 -10.97
CA LYS A 619 3.16 11.47 -9.67
C LYS A 619 4.52 12.18 -9.79
N ASP A 620 5.22 11.92 -10.89
CA ASP A 620 6.44 12.57 -11.35
C ASP A 620 6.13 13.96 -11.92
N GLU A 621 5.16 14.06 -12.81
CA GLU A 621 4.70 15.32 -13.41
C GLU A 621 4.23 16.33 -12.33
N VAL A 622 3.56 15.85 -11.27
CA VAL A 622 3.18 16.64 -10.09
C VAL A 622 4.40 17.13 -9.28
N ARG A 623 5.53 16.41 -9.30
CA ARG A 623 6.76 16.88 -8.65
C ARG A 623 7.43 17.99 -9.44
N GLU A 624 7.57 17.84 -10.75
CA GLU A 624 8.12 18.87 -11.64
C GLU A 624 7.29 20.16 -11.55
N LEU A 625 5.95 20.02 -11.60
CA LEU A 625 5.00 21.10 -11.33
C LEU A 625 5.18 21.71 -9.92
N GLY A 626 5.50 20.92 -8.90
CA GLY A 626 5.83 21.45 -7.58
C GLY A 626 7.02 22.42 -7.59
N ILE A 627 8.05 22.13 -8.41
CA ILE A 627 9.24 22.98 -8.56
C ILE A 627 8.89 24.25 -9.36
N SER A 628 8.12 24.16 -10.46
CA SER A 628 7.69 25.35 -11.24
C SER A 628 6.74 26.29 -10.48
N LEU A 629 6.09 25.78 -9.43
CA LEU A 629 5.29 26.53 -8.47
C LEU A 629 6.11 27.10 -7.29
N GLY A 630 7.42 26.83 -7.23
CA GLY A 630 8.32 27.36 -6.20
C GLY A 630 8.29 26.64 -4.85
N LEU A 631 7.78 25.40 -4.78
CA LEU A 631 7.85 24.61 -3.56
C LEU A 631 9.29 24.11 -3.30
N PRO A 632 9.75 24.07 -2.03
CA PRO A 632 11.07 23.54 -1.71
C PRO A 632 11.24 22.09 -2.14
N GLU A 633 12.39 21.78 -2.76
CA GLU A 633 12.72 20.45 -3.31
C GLU A 633 12.50 19.32 -2.27
N HIS A 634 12.89 19.54 -1.01
CA HIS A 634 12.73 18.57 0.08
C HIS A 634 11.26 18.28 0.46
N ILE A 635 10.29 19.08 0.03
CA ILE A 635 8.84 18.84 0.16
C ILE A 635 8.27 18.16 -1.09
N VAL A 636 8.90 18.34 -2.24
CA VAL A 636 8.53 17.74 -3.52
C VAL A 636 9.04 16.30 -3.63
N HIS A 637 10.32 16.07 -3.32
CA HIS A 637 11.01 14.78 -3.49
C HIS A 637 10.91 13.85 -2.28
N ARG A 638 10.27 14.27 -1.18
CA ARG A 638 10.02 13.39 -0.03
C ARG A 638 9.21 12.15 -0.42
N HIS A 639 9.47 11.07 0.30
CA HIS A 639 8.74 9.81 0.16
C HIS A 639 7.24 9.99 0.45
N PRO A 640 6.36 9.28 -0.29
CA PRO A 640 4.94 9.23 0.00
C PRO A 640 4.65 8.87 1.45
N PHE A 641 3.53 9.39 1.95
CA PHE A 641 3.04 9.13 3.29
C PHE A 641 1.54 8.88 3.24
N PRO A 642 1.05 7.79 3.85
CA PRO A 642 -0.36 7.42 3.76
C PRO A 642 -1.25 8.36 4.58
N GLY A 643 -2.52 8.54 4.19
CA GLY A 643 -3.48 9.37 4.94
C GLY A 643 -3.68 8.93 6.41
N PRO A 644 -3.75 7.61 6.72
CA PRO A 644 -3.68 7.09 8.09
C PRO A 644 -2.35 7.32 8.82
N GLY A 645 -1.29 7.72 8.11
CA GLY A 645 0.04 7.97 8.65
C GLY A 645 0.60 6.80 9.46
N LEU A 646 1.20 7.11 10.60
CA LEU A 646 1.79 6.14 11.52
C LEU A 646 0.79 5.17 12.15
N ALA A 647 -0.54 5.38 12.01
CA ALA A 647 -1.53 4.41 12.51
C ALA A 647 -1.43 3.04 11.82
N ILE A 648 -0.92 3.00 10.59
CA ILE A 648 -0.63 1.78 9.81
C ILE A 648 0.89 1.47 9.73
N ARG A 649 1.67 2.06 10.64
CA ARG A 649 3.08 1.69 10.91
C ARG A 649 3.30 1.30 12.37
N ILE A 650 2.22 1.03 13.09
CA ILE A 650 2.21 0.47 14.44
C ILE A 650 1.34 -0.78 14.38
N VAL A 651 1.97 -1.94 14.25
CA VAL A 651 1.26 -3.22 14.33
C VAL A 651 0.71 -3.35 15.75
N CYS A 652 -0.61 -3.28 15.85
CA CYS A 652 -1.32 -3.37 17.12
C CYS A 652 -1.58 -4.85 17.42
N ALA A 653 -1.45 -5.25 18.69
CA ALA A 653 -1.75 -6.62 19.11
C ALA A 653 -2.15 -6.65 20.58
N GLU A 654 -3.10 -7.53 20.91
CA GLU A 654 -3.54 -7.80 22.29
C GLU A 654 -3.12 -9.19 22.78
N ARG A 655 -2.97 -10.14 21.85
CA ARG A 655 -2.54 -11.53 22.04
C ARG A 655 -1.68 -11.93 20.84
N PRO A 656 -0.79 -12.94 20.95
CA PRO A 656 -0.14 -13.52 19.78
C PRO A 656 -1.19 -14.07 18.80
N LEU A 657 -1.01 -13.82 17.50
CA LEU A 657 -1.98 -14.18 16.47
C LEU A 657 -1.71 -15.60 15.93
N ILE A 658 -1.75 -16.58 16.83
CA ILE A 658 -1.64 -18.01 16.50
C ILE A 658 -3.06 -18.55 16.41
N THR A 659 -3.60 -18.67 15.20
CA THR A 659 -4.98 -19.15 14.94
C THR A 659 -5.07 -20.68 14.95
N ASP A 660 -3.99 -21.33 14.54
CA ASP A 660 -3.79 -22.77 14.53
C ASP A 660 -2.35 -23.00 15.02
N PHE A 661 -2.18 -23.76 16.10
CA PHE A 661 -0.89 -23.99 16.73
C PHE A 661 -0.07 -25.04 15.98
N ASP A 662 -0.71 -26.08 15.47
CA ASP A 662 -0.04 -27.18 14.78
C ASP A 662 0.44 -26.71 13.40
N LEU A 663 -0.37 -25.90 12.70
CA LEU A 663 0.06 -25.20 11.48
C LEU A 663 1.20 -24.21 11.76
N PHE A 664 1.16 -23.44 12.87
CA PHE A 664 2.23 -22.49 13.22
C PHE A 664 3.55 -23.21 13.49
N VAL A 665 3.53 -24.31 14.26
CA VAL A 665 4.72 -25.13 14.55
C VAL A 665 5.24 -25.84 13.28
N THR A 666 4.36 -26.38 12.44
CA THR A 666 4.74 -27.01 11.16
C THR A 666 5.37 -25.98 10.22
N THR A 667 4.81 -24.77 10.13
CA THR A 667 5.35 -23.67 9.32
C THR A 667 6.71 -23.20 9.86
N GLN A 668 6.87 -23.09 11.18
CA GLN A 668 8.14 -22.79 11.84
C GLN A 668 9.21 -23.86 11.54
N HIS A 669 8.84 -25.13 11.49
CA HIS A 669 9.73 -26.23 11.15
C HIS A 669 10.15 -26.21 9.66
N HIS A 670 9.19 -26.11 8.73
CA HIS A 670 9.50 -26.01 7.30
C HIS A 670 10.32 -24.76 6.95
N LEU A 671 10.06 -23.63 7.64
CA LEU A 671 10.87 -22.41 7.52
C LEU A 671 12.34 -22.65 7.90
N HIS A 672 12.59 -23.39 8.98
CA HIS A 672 13.94 -23.75 9.41
C HIS A 672 14.65 -24.67 8.41
N LEU A 673 13.95 -25.69 7.90
CA LEU A 673 14.48 -26.60 6.87
C LEU A 673 14.84 -25.87 5.57
N ILE A 674 13.95 -25.00 5.06
CA ILE A 674 14.20 -24.21 3.84
C ILE A 674 15.40 -23.26 4.02
N ALA A 675 15.58 -22.66 5.20
CA ALA A 675 16.70 -21.77 5.50
C ALA A 675 18.06 -22.51 5.68
N ASN A 676 18.03 -23.78 6.10
CA ASN A 676 19.21 -24.57 6.45
C ASN A 676 19.39 -25.81 5.57
N LEU A 677 18.87 -25.78 4.33
CA LEU A 677 18.83 -26.93 3.42
C LEU A 677 20.21 -27.54 3.13
N ALA A 678 21.28 -26.75 3.13
CA ALA A 678 22.66 -27.21 3.00
C ALA A 678 23.14 -28.11 4.17
N LEU A 679 22.57 -27.91 5.36
CA LEU A 679 22.89 -28.60 6.61
C LEU A 679 21.95 -29.77 6.93
N CYS A 680 20.88 -29.93 6.16
CA CYS A 680 19.93 -31.02 6.30
C CYS A 680 20.53 -32.35 5.84
N ASP A 681 20.07 -33.46 6.41
CA ASP A 681 20.36 -34.79 5.87
C ASP A 681 19.75 -34.91 4.46
N ARG A 682 20.51 -35.46 3.51
CA ARG A 682 20.09 -35.60 2.11
C ARG A 682 19.27 -36.86 1.86
N ASP A 683 19.30 -37.81 2.80
CA ASP A 683 18.55 -39.07 2.75
C ASP A 683 17.18 -38.96 3.50
N SER A 684 16.72 -37.74 3.81
CA SER A 684 15.48 -37.45 4.56
C SER A 684 14.25 -37.26 3.66
N GLU A 685 13.08 -37.75 4.11
CA GLU A 685 11.80 -37.62 3.40
C GLU A 685 11.40 -36.13 3.26
N GLU A 686 11.74 -35.30 4.25
CA GLU A 686 11.54 -33.85 4.25
C GLU A 686 12.46 -33.13 3.25
N PHE A 687 13.71 -33.58 3.10
CA PHE A 687 14.64 -33.06 2.10
C PHE A 687 14.15 -33.35 0.69
N ASP A 688 13.81 -34.60 0.38
CA ASP A 688 13.21 -34.98 -0.91
C ASP A 688 11.92 -34.18 -1.19
N THR A 689 11.06 -34.03 -0.19
CA THR A 689 9.79 -33.31 -0.31
C THR A 689 9.98 -31.81 -0.60
N ILE A 690 10.93 -31.14 0.05
CA ILE A 690 11.23 -29.73 -0.23
C ILE A 690 11.92 -29.58 -1.59
N THR A 691 12.89 -30.42 -1.90
CA THR A 691 13.71 -30.30 -3.12
C THR A 691 12.93 -30.55 -4.41
N GLN A 692 11.90 -31.41 -4.38
CA GLN A 692 10.95 -31.61 -5.50
C GLN A 692 10.22 -30.32 -5.94
N HIS A 693 10.13 -29.31 -5.07
CA HIS A 693 9.49 -28.01 -5.37
C HIS A 693 10.49 -26.86 -5.61
N LEU A 694 11.78 -27.17 -5.76
CA LEU A 694 12.84 -26.21 -6.05
C LEU A 694 13.41 -26.42 -7.45
N SER A 695 13.84 -25.33 -8.11
CA SER A 695 14.60 -25.44 -9.36
C SER A 695 16.06 -25.80 -9.07
N GLU A 696 16.79 -26.37 -10.05
CA GLU A 696 18.24 -26.63 -9.91
C GLU A 696 19.04 -25.39 -9.48
N ALA A 697 18.62 -24.20 -9.94
CA ALA A 697 19.22 -22.92 -9.57
C ALA A 697 18.92 -22.51 -8.12
N ASP A 698 17.70 -22.79 -7.62
CA ASP A 698 17.33 -22.56 -6.23
C ASP A 698 18.05 -23.57 -5.31
N LEU A 699 18.06 -24.86 -5.68
CA LEU A 699 18.76 -25.93 -4.97
C LEU A 699 20.25 -25.63 -4.82
N LYS A 700 20.90 -25.19 -5.90
CA LYS A 700 22.29 -24.77 -5.86
C LYS A 700 22.48 -23.57 -4.95
N ALA A 701 21.61 -22.56 -5.02
CA ALA A 701 21.72 -21.37 -4.19
C ALA A 701 21.49 -21.63 -2.68
N LEU A 702 20.69 -22.65 -2.33
CA LEU A 702 20.44 -23.07 -0.94
C LEU A 702 21.38 -24.19 -0.44
N SER A 703 22.30 -24.67 -1.28
CA SER A 703 23.33 -25.67 -0.94
C SER A 703 24.74 -25.08 -0.83
N ASP A 704 24.90 -23.76 -0.97
CA ASP A 704 26.17 -23.04 -1.14
C ASP A 704 26.57 -22.26 0.14
N HIS A 705 26.28 -22.85 1.31
CA HIS A 705 26.64 -22.32 2.64
C HIS A 705 26.83 -23.45 3.68
N ASP A 706 27.60 -23.17 4.74
CA ASP A 706 28.01 -24.12 5.79
C ASP A 706 27.69 -23.64 7.22
N PHE A 707 26.95 -22.53 7.36
CA PHE A 707 26.57 -21.90 8.63
C PHE A 707 25.05 -21.92 8.87
N GLU A 708 24.63 -21.89 10.14
CA GLU A 708 23.21 -21.88 10.50
C GLU A 708 22.55 -20.49 10.30
N ILE A 709 21.31 -20.51 9.81
CA ILE A 709 20.38 -19.39 9.80
C ILE A 709 19.28 -19.70 10.82
N ALA A 710 19.30 -18.98 11.94
CA ALA A 710 18.28 -19.08 12.98
C ALA A 710 16.98 -18.40 12.54
N THR A 711 15.86 -19.10 12.68
CA THR A 711 14.56 -18.76 12.10
C THR A 711 13.47 -18.64 13.16
N THR A 712 12.67 -17.58 13.14
CA THR A 712 11.41 -17.49 13.90
C THR A 712 10.29 -16.92 13.05
N LEU A 713 9.15 -17.59 13.02
CA LEU A 713 7.89 -17.05 12.57
C LEU A 713 7.41 -16.02 13.62
N LEU A 714 6.99 -14.84 13.19
CA LEU A 714 6.50 -13.79 14.09
C LEU A 714 5.01 -14.00 14.38
N PRO A 715 4.55 -13.91 15.64
CA PRO A 715 3.15 -14.17 16.04
C PRO A 715 2.25 -12.95 15.76
N VAL A 716 2.42 -12.34 14.59
CA VAL A 716 1.66 -11.22 14.05
C VAL A 716 1.45 -11.44 12.56
N GLN A 717 0.32 -10.98 12.03
CA GLN A 717 0.11 -10.91 10.57
C GLN A 717 0.57 -9.57 10.02
N SER A 718 0.89 -9.55 8.73
CA SER A 718 1.01 -8.32 7.94
C SER A 718 0.33 -8.50 6.58
N VAL A 719 -0.15 -7.38 6.02
CA VAL A 719 -0.78 -7.36 4.70
C VAL A 719 0.22 -7.74 3.59
N GLY A 720 -0.30 -8.47 2.61
CA GLY A 720 0.34 -8.87 1.36
C GLY A 720 -0.67 -8.88 0.21
N VAL A 721 -0.21 -9.26 -0.98
CA VAL A 721 -1.03 -9.51 -2.17
C VAL A 721 -0.59 -10.82 -2.81
N GLN A 722 -1.51 -11.76 -2.94
CA GLN A 722 -1.27 -13.09 -3.52
C GLN A 722 -2.36 -13.38 -4.55
N GLY A 723 -1.95 -13.60 -5.81
CA GLY A 723 -2.86 -13.47 -6.95
C GLY A 723 -3.46 -12.06 -7.00
N ASP A 724 -4.77 -11.98 -7.27
CA ASP A 724 -5.49 -10.71 -7.35
C ASP A 724 -5.98 -10.17 -5.99
N GLY A 725 -5.88 -10.98 -4.92
CA GLY A 725 -6.43 -10.68 -3.59
C GLY A 725 -5.42 -10.10 -2.59
N ARG A 726 -5.91 -9.26 -1.66
CA ARG A 726 -5.17 -8.94 -0.43
C ARG A 726 -5.15 -10.15 0.51
N SER A 727 -4.00 -10.46 1.09
CA SER A 727 -3.83 -11.48 2.13
C SER A 727 -3.35 -10.85 3.44
N TYR A 728 -3.67 -11.47 4.57
CA TYR A 728 -3.04 -11.19 5.87
C TYR A 728 -2.45 -12.50 6.39
N ALA A 729 -1.12 -12.58 6.43
CA ALA A 729 -0.38 -13.79 6.74
C ALA A 729 0.89 -13.47 7.55
N TYR A 730 1.62 -14.50 7.99
CA TYR A 730 2.75 -14.34 8.91
C TYR A 730 3.96 -13.65 8.27
N ALA A 731 4.89 -13.19 9.12
CA ALA A 731 6.22 -12.79 8.70
C ALA A 731 7.27 -13.76 9.28
N ALA A 732 8.11 -14.32 8.42
CA ALA A 732 9.33 -15.01 8.85
C ALA A 732 10.40 -13.98 9.23
N ALA A 733 11.19 -14.28 10.25
CA ALA A 733 12.37 -13.52 10.62
C ALA A 733 13.60 -14.45 10.65
N LEU A 734 14.61 -14.09 9.87
CA LEU A 734 15.88 -14.80 9.71
C LEU A 734 16.99 -14.04 10.43
N SER A 735 17.97 -14.75 10.97
CA SER A 735 19.12 -14.15 11.65
C SER A 735 20.33 -15.08 11.57
N THR A 736 21.55 -14.54 11.57
CA THR A 736 22.78 -15.35 11.61
C THR A 736 23.93 -14.58 12.25
N ASN A 737 24.91 -15.33 12.76
CA ASN A 737 26.16 -14.80 13.27
C ASN A 737 27.20 -14.53 12.17
N GLU A 738 26.96 -15.00 10.93
CA GLU A 738 27.89 -14.89 9.80
C GLU A 738 28.17 -13.43 9.37
N ARG A 739 29.43 -13.09 9.04
CA ARG A 739 29.89 -11.73 8.72
C ARG A 739 30.98 -11.76 7.62
N PRO A 740 30.78 -11.09 6.46
CA PRO A 740 29.71 -10.13 6.14
C PRO A 740 28.33 -10.79 6.03
N ILE A 741 27.26 -10.01 6.23
CA ILE A 741 25.90 -10.54 6.24
C ILE A 741 25.59 -11.12 4.84
N PRO A 742 25.06 -12.36 4.72
CA PRO A 742 24.94 -13.06 3.44
C PRO A 742 23.72 -12.58 2.63
N TRP A 743 23.68 -11.29 2.28
CA TRP A 743 22.54 -10.63 1.61
C TRP A 743 22.06 -11.33 0.33
N LYS A 744 22.96 -11.93 -0.44
CA LYS A 744 22.65 -12.71 -1.66
C LYS A 744 21.88 -14.01 -1.37
N LEU A 745 22.16 -14.68 -0.25
CA LEU A 745 21.43 -15.87 0.20
C LEU A 745 20.07 -15.46 0.79
N LEU A 746 20.04 -14.38 1.57
CA LEU A 746 18.81 -13.81 2.10
C LEU A 746 17.84 -13.36 0.98
N GLU A 747 18.35 -12.72 -0.09
CA GLU A 747 17.60 -12.39 -1.32
C GLU A 747 16.97 -13.64 -1.97
N ARG A 748 17.67 -14.78 -1.99
CA ARG A 748 17.13 -16.03 -2.52
C ARG A 748 16.05 -16.61 -1.62
N LEU A 749 16.29 -16.63 -0.31
CA LEU A 749 15.33 -17.09 0.69
C LEU A 749 14.04 -16.25 0.68
N THR A 750 14.09 -14.93 0.45
CA THR A 750 12.87 -14.08 0.44
C THR A 750 11.99 -14.30 -0.78
N HIS A 751 12.52 -14.88 -1.86
CA HIS A 751 11.75 -15.36 -3.01
C HIS A 751 11.25 -16.80 -2.83
N ILE A 752 12.05 -17.68 -2.22
CA ILE A 752 11.73 -19.12 -2.09
C ILE A 752 10.73 -19.38 -0.96
N ILE A 753 10.92 -18.78 0.23
CA ILE A 753 10.08 -19.06 1.40
C ILE A 753 8.59 -18.77 1.12
N PRO A 754 8.17 -17.60 0.59
CA PRO A 754 6.75 -17.35 0.32
C PRO A 754 6.17 -18.14 -0.86
N ARG A 755 7.02 -18.73 -1.72
CA ARG A 755 6.61 -19.60 -2.83
C ARG A 755 6.27 -21.01 -2.35
N LEU A 756 6.92 -21.48 -1.29
CA LEU A 756 6.65 -22.80 -0.67
C LEU A 756 5.66 -22.70 0.50
N LEU A 757 5.71 -21.61 1.26
CA LEU A 757 4.90 -21.37 2.46
C LEU A 757 3.98 -20.16 2.22
N HIS A 758 2.88 -20.36 1.51
CA HIS A 758 1.92 -19.30 1.17
C HIS A 758 1.31 -18.58 2.39
N ASN A 759 1.37 -19.17 3.58
CA ASN A 759 0.96 -18.52 4.84
C ASN A 759 2.02 -17.55 5.40
N ILE A 760 3.11 -17.30 4.68
CA ILE A 760 4.14 -16.30 4.97
C ILE A 760 4.08 -15.20 3.91
N ASN A 761 3.62 -14.00 4.30
CA ASN A 761 3.56 -12.82 3.43
C ASN A 761 4.90 -12.07 3.34
N ARG A 762 5.81 -12.26 4.30
CA ARG A 762 7.06 -11.49 4.43
C ARG A 762 8.22 -12.30 4.99
N VAL A 763 9.43 -11.94 4.58
CA VAL A 763 10.69 -12.45 5.10
C VAL A 763 11.58 -11.28 5.52
N LEU A 764 11.93 -11.25 6.81
CA LEU A 764 12.77 -10.25 7.47
C LEU A 764 14.17 -10.79 7.74
N TYR A 765 15.14 -9.89 7.83
CA TYR A 765 16.41 -10.13 8.53
C TYR A 765 16.45 -9.36 9.85
N VAL A 766 16.87 -10.02 10.95
CA VAL A 766 17.03 -9.44 12.29
C VAL A 766 18.50 -9.08 12.53
N PHE A 767 18.79 -7.82 12.89
CA PHE A 767 20.15 -7.38 13.15
C PHE A 767 20.62 -7.76 14.56
N GLY A 768 21.94 -7.90 14.71
CA GLY A 768 22.61 -8.40 15.93
C GLY A 768 23.05 -9.85 15.77
N ASN A 769 23.19 -10.56 16.88
CA ASN A 769 23.47 -12.00 16.87
C ASN A 769 22.25 -12.79 16.36
N ALA A 770 22.43 -14.07 16.06
CA ALA A 770 21.35 -15.03 15.86
C ALA A 770 20.30 -14.97 17.00
N VAL A 771 19.06 -15.33 16.70
CA VAL A 771 17.95 -15.36 17.66
C VAL A 771 17.84 -16.78 18.24
N ASP A 772 18.28 -16.97 19.47
CA ASP A 772 18.36 -18.29 20.13
C ASP A 772 17.00 -18.94 20.43
N TYR A 773 15.93 -18.14 20.53
CA TYR A 773 14.61 -18.60 20.98
C TYR A 773 13.47 -18.06 20.09
N PRO A 774 12.51 -18.91 19.67
CA PRO A 774 11.36 -18.48 18.87
C PRO A 774 10.39 -17.62 19.71
N VAL A 775 9.80 -16.59 19.10
CA VAL A 775 8.93 -15.65 19.80
C VAL A 775 7.47 -16.07 19.68
N ASN A 776 6.88 -16.56 20.78
CA ASN A 776 5.51 -17.10 20.81
C ASN A 776 4.47 -16.18 21.48
N ASP A 777 4.89 -15.03 22.03
CA ASP A 777 4.03 -14.02 22.67
C ASP A 777 4.26 -12.62 22.07
N VAL A 778 3.44 -11.63 22.50
CA VAL A 778 3.53 -10.25 22.00
C VAL A 778 3.42 -9.23 23.13
N THR A 779 4.14 -8.11 22.98
CA THR A 779 4.00 -6.94 23.84
C THR A 779 2.70 -6.23 23.49
N ARG A 780 1.70 -6.26 24.38
CA ARG A 780 0.39 -5.61 24.18
C ARG A 780 0.56 -4.16 23.70
N THR A 781 0.02 -3.85 22.52
CA THR A 781 0.31 -2.63 21.76
C THR A 781 -0.95 -2.12 21.07
N TYR A 782 -1.23 -0.83 21.28
CA TYR A 782 -2.27 -0.07 20.60
C TYR A 782 -1.73 1.32 20.26
N LEU A 783 -2.46 2.03 19.40
CA LEU A 783 -2.22 3.45 19.12
C LEU A 783 -2.42 4.29 20.39
N ASN A 784 -1.36 5.00 20.81
CA ASN A 784 -1.36 5.96 21.91
C ASN A 784 -0.15 6.92 21.81
N GLY A 785 -0.15 8.02 22.58
CA GLY A 785 0.91 9.03 22.48
C GLY A 785 2.33 8.49 22.68
N PHE A 786 2.52 7.47 23.53
CA PHE A 786 3.82 6.84 23.76
C PHE A 786 4.28 6.02 22.54
N THR A 787 3.44 5.11 22.04
CA THR A 787 3.76 4.27 20.86
C THR A 787 3.95 5.08 19.59
N ILE A 788 3.15 6.14 19.41
CA ILE A 788 3.31 7.11 18.31
C ILE A 788 4.62 7.89 18.47
N GLY A 789 5.01 8.25 19.70
CA GLY A 789 6.29 8.90 19.99
C GLY A 789 7.50 8.05 19.63
N LEU A 790 7.50 6.76 20.01
CA LEU A 790 8.58 5.83 19.67
C LEU A 790 8.77 5.68 18.15
N VAL A 791 7.70 5.42 17.39
CA VAL A 791 7.82 5.26 15.93
C VAL A 791 8.13 6.59 15.23
N LYS A 792 7.68 7.74 15.74
CA LYS A 792 8.12 9.08 15.26
C LYS A 792 9.63 9.28 15.40
N TRP A 793 10.23 8.75 16.47
CA TRP A 793 11.67 8.85 16.70
C TRP A 793 12.44 7.92 15.75
N ALA A 794 11.99 6.68 15.58
CA ALA A 794 12.59 5.71 14.66
C ALA A 794 12.48 6.14 13.17
N ASP A 795 11.30 6.61 12.73
CA ASP A 795 11.05 7.17 11.39
C ASP A 795 11.94 8.41 11.13
N ARG A 796 12.11 9.27 12.14
CA ARG A 796 13.01 10.44 12.08
C ARG A 796 14.49 10.04 11.92
N ILE A 797 14.96 9.05 12.68
CA ILE A 797 16.34 8.55 12.60
C ILE A 797 16.62 7.97 11.21
N ALA A 798 15.72 7.12 10.70
CA ALA A 798 15.85 6.55 9.36
C ALA A 798 15.85 7.63 8.28
N TYR A 799 14.96 8.62 8.36
CA TYR A 799 14.91 9.75 7.43
C TYR A 799 16.22 10.56 7.42
N ASP A 800 16.79 10.87 8.59
CA ASP A 800 18.01 11.67 8.67
C ASP A 800 19.23 10.93 8.11
N VAL A 801 19.36 9.62 8.36
CA VAL A 801 20.43 8.80 7.74
C VAL A 801 20.23 8.64 6.23
N LEU A 802 18.99 8.57 5.73
CA LEU A 802 18.69 8.59 4.29
C LEU A 802 18.99 9.94 3.61
N CYS A 803 18.90 11.03 4.36
CA CYS A 803 19.41 12.35 3.97
C CYS A 803 20.93 12.51 4.15
N GLY A 804 21.62 11.48 4.65
CA GLY A 804 23.06 11.51 4.92
C GLY A 804 23.44 12.48 6.04
N LEU A 805 22.67 12.52 7.13
CA LEU A 805 22.87 13.41 8.26
C LEU A 805 23.40 12.69 9.51
N ASP A 806 24.21 13.37 10.31
CA ASP A 806 24.65 12.94 11.64
C ASP A 806 23.53 13.05 12.69
N GLU A 807 23.81 12.67 13.93
CA GLU A 807 22.85 12.80 15.05
C GLU A 807 22.51 14.26 15.42
N ASN A 808 23.27 15.24 14.90
CA ASN A 808 23.04 16.67 15.08
C ASN A 808 22.29 17.31 13.90
N GLY A 809 21.95 16.55 12.86
CA GLY A 809 21.31 17.06 11.63
C GLY A 809 22.25 17.75 10.63
N LYS A 810 23.57 17.58 10.77
CA LYS A 810 24.60 18.07 9.83
C LYS A 810 24.96 16.99 8.81
N ARG A 811 25.51 17.37 7.64
CA ARG A 811 25.96 16.41 6.61
C ARG A 811 27.08 15.51 7.15
N ASP A 812 26.84 14.20 7.15
CA ASP A 812 27.82 13.17 7.49
C ASP A 812 28.37 12.52 6.21
N TYR A 813 29.62 12.81 5.88
CA TYR A 813 30.25 12.33 4.64
C TYR A 813 30.51 10.82 4.60
N ALA A 814 30.40 10.10 5.74
CA ALA A 814 30.44 8.63 5.76
C ALA A 814 29.10 7.99 5.34
N LEU A 815 28.02 8.78 5.25
CA LEU A 815 26.69 8.35 4.81
C LEU A 815 26.40 8.86 3.40
N GLU A 816 25.83 8.02 2.53
CA GLU A 816 25.36 8.45 1.22
C GLU A 816 23.93 9.03 1.30
N VAL A 817 23.63 9.99 0.43
CA VAL A 817 22.27 10.55 0.31
C VAL A 817 21.42 9.57 -0.52
N CYS A 818 20.62 8.76 0.18
CA CYS A 818 19.85 7.66 -0.41
C CYS A 818 18.38 8.03 -0.69
N LEU A 819 17.91 9.22 -0.27
CA LEU A 819 16.51 9.63 -0.35
C LEU A 819 15.90 9.54 -1.78
N GLN A 820 16.71 9.74 -2.83
CA GLN A 820 16.27 9.62 -4.23
C GLN A 820 16.43 8.20 -4.82
N ARG A 821 17.21 7.31 -4.19
CA ARG A 821 17.44 5.93 -4.69
C ARG A 821 16.29 4.98 -4.36
N ILE A 822 15.64 5.19 -3.22
CA ILE A 822 14.44 4.44 -2.80
C ILE A 822 13.22 5.37 -2.85
N GLN A 823 12.07 4.88 -3.33
CA GLN A 823 10.87 5.70 -3.43
C GLN A 823 10.08 5.75 -2.13
N GLN A 824 10.29 4.79 -1.20
CA GLN A 824 9.73 4.85 0.15
C GLN A 824 10.58 4.07 1.17
N MET A 825 10.63 4.58 2.41
CA MET A 825 11.08 3.85 3.61
C MET A 825 10.01 3.98 4.72
N PRO A 826 9.07 3.04 4.85
CA PRO A 826 8.34 2.87 6.10
C PRO A 826 9.27 2.39 7.21
N VAL A 827 9.15 2.99 8.38
CA VAL A 827 9.64 2.43 9.64
C VAL A 827 8.43 1.97 10.44
N VAL A 828 8.37 0.68 10.75
CA VAL A 828 7.20 0.02 11.33
C VAL A 828 7.57 -0.50 12.71
N MET A 829 6.77 -0.15 13.72
CA MET A 829 6.93 -0.72 15.07
C MET A 829 6.07 -1.97 15.21
N VAL A 830 6.70 -3.09 15.59
CA VAL A 830 6.05 -4.39 15.80
C VAL A 830 6.10 -4.80 17.28
N PRO A 831 5.07 -5.53 17.79
CA PRO A 831 4.93 -5.87 19.21
C PRO A 831 5.79 -7.07 19.65
N VAL A 832 6.98 -7.21 19.07
CA VAL A 832 7.86 -8.39 19.22
C VAL A 832 9.04 -8.05 20.14
N HIS A 833 9.30 -8.93 21.12
CA HIS A 833 10.40 -8.85 22.08
C HIS A 833 11.22 -10.14 22.02
N PHE A 834 12.37 -10.07 21.35
CA PHE A 834 13.35 -11.16 21.23
C PHE A 834 14.15 -11.32 22.54
N ASP A 835 15.18 -12.17 22.52
CA ASP A 835 16.26 -12.20 23.51
C ASP A 835 15.83 -12.49 24.97
N ARG A 836 14.73 -13.24 25.11
CA ARG A 836 14.24 -13.77 26.39
C ARG A 836 14.37 -15.28 26.42
N ASP A 837 15.07 -15.79 27.43
CA ASP A 837 15.03 -17.21 27.75
C ASP A 837 13.61 -17.59 28.23
N PRO A 838 12.92 -18.56 27.59
CA PRO A 838 11.61 -19.03 28.02
C PRO A 838 11.57 -19.55 29.47
N LEU A 839 12.70 -20.05 30.00
CA LEU A 839 12.83 -20.56 31.37
C LEU A 839 12.73 -19.43 32.41
N GLU A 840 13.19 -18.22 32.08
CA GLU A 840 13.09 -17.04 32.96
C GLU A 840 11.66 -16.46 33.03
N ARG A 841 10.77 -16.85 32.11
CA ARG A 841 9.37 -16.40 32.03
C ARG A 841 9.19 -14.87 32.01
N LYS A 842 10.16 -14.14 31.45
CA LYS A 842 10.12 -12.67 31.31
C LYS A 842 8.97 -12.23 30.40
N ALA A 843 8.12 -11.34 30.90
CA ALA A 843 6.99 -10.80 30.14
C ALA A 843 7.43 -9.98 28.92
N SER A 844 6.62 -10.00 27.85
CA SER A 844 6.87 -9.17 26.66
C SER A 844 6.59 -7.69 26.95
N MET A 845 7.65 -6.89 27.07
CA MET A 845 7.59 -5.45 27.41
C MET A 845 8.19 -4.52 26.34
N LEU A 846 9.20 -4.99 25.60
CA LEU A 846 9.90 -4.23 24.57
C LEU A 846 9.21 -4.35 23.20
N ARG A 847 9.63 -3.56 22.22
CA ARG A 847 9.13 -3.61 20.85
C ARG A 847 10.28 -3.61 19.87
N SER A 848 10.04 -4.07 18.65
CA SER A 848 11.05 -4.12 17.60
C SER A 848 10.66 -3.25 16.41
N PHE A 849 11.63 -2.79 15.63
CA PHE A 849 11.39 -1.90 14.50
C PHE A 849 11.80 -2.55 13.19
N VAL A 850 10.94 -2.50 12.17
CA VAL A 850 11.20 -2.97 10.82
C VAL A 850 11.49 -1.78 9.92
N LEU A 851 12.64 -1.79 9.25
CA LEU A 851 13.00 -0.91 8.16
C LEU A 851 12.51 -1.53 6.85
N ARG A 852 11.75 -0.78 6.04
CA ARG A 852 11.15 -1.26 4.78
C ARG A 852 11.63 -0.43 3.59
N PRO A 853 12.91 -0.47 3.20
CA PRO A 853 13.38 0.24 2.02
C PRO A 853 12.74 -0.38 0.77
N PHE A 854 12.01 0.41 0.00
CA PHE A 854 11.20 -0.08 -1.12
C PHE A 854 11.46 0.72 -2.39
N ILE A 855 11.75 -0.01 -3.47
CA ILE A 855 11.98 0.52 -4.82
C ILE A 855 10.80 0.15 -5.71
N THR A 856 10.21 1.16 -6.35
CA THR A 856 9.06 1.00 -7.26
C THR A 856 8.89 2.22 -8.16
N ASN A 857 8.46 1.98 -9.39
CA ASN A 857 8.07 3.05 -10.31
C ASN A 857 6.55 3.32 -10.31
N ASP A 858 5.71 2.35 -9.95
CA ASP A 858 4.24 2.40 -10.12
C ASP A 858 3.44 2.17 -8.81
N PHE A 859 4.09 1.74 -7.73
CA PHE A 859 3.50 1.22 -6.49
C PHE A 859 2.54 0.02 -6.65
N MET A 860 2.41 -0.52 -7.87
CA MET A 860 1.69 -1.76 -8.18
C MET A 860 2.61 -2.96 -7.98
N THR A 861 3.84 -2.89 -8.49
CA THR A 861 4.93 -3.85 -8.24
C THR A 861 6.08 -3.16 -7.49
N GLY A 862 7.11 -3.90 -7.07
CA GLY A 862 8.35 -3.31 -6.57
C GLY A 862 9.21 -4.26 -5.75
N VAL A 863 10.46 -3.90 -5.53
CA VAL A 863 11.45 -4.71 -4.82
C VAL A 863 11.81 -4.10 -3.47
N ALA A 864 12.23 -4.93 -2.51
CA ALA A 864 12.96 -4.42 -1.35
C ALA A 864 14.34 -3.92 -1.81
N ALA A 865 14.80 -2.77 -1.32
CA ALA A 865 16.14 -2.27 -1.63
C ALA A 865 17.16 -2.98 -0.73
N LEU A 866 18.07 -3.74 -1.32
CA LEU A 866 18.97 -4.60 -0.56
C LEU A 866 20.24 -3.85 -0.12
N PRO A 867 20.69 -4.05 1.14
CA PRO A 867 21.96 -3.53 1.62
C PRO A 867 23.14 -4.01 0.75
N GLY A 868 24.08 -3.11 0.47
CA GLY A 868 25.26 -3.39 -0.36
C GLY A 868 24.99 -3.46 -1.88
N LYS A 869 23.73 -3.39 -2.31
CA LYS A 869 23.30 -3.47 -3.72
C LYS A 869 22.57 -2.21 -4.16
N ASP A 870 21.46 -1.89 -3.51
CA ASP A 870 20.57 -0.78 -3.87
C ASP A 870 20.69 0.40 -2.89
N ILE A 871 21.05 0.09 -1.63
CA ILE A 871 21.35 1.06 -0.56
C ILE A 871 22.66 0.63 0.13
N PRO A 872 23.57 1.54 0.52
CA PRO A 872 24.80 1.16 1.20
C PRO A 872 24.51 0.50 2.55
N GLU A 873 25.20 -0.61 2.82
CA GLU A 873 25.01 -1.36 4.07
C GLU A 873 25.31 -0.48 5.30
N GLN A 874 26.34 0.38 5.22
CA GLN A 874 26.69 1.33 6.28
C GLN A 874 25.54 2.28 6.66
N ASN A 875 24.75 2.76 5.69
CA ASN A 875 23.58 3.59 5.98
C ASN A 875 22.52 2.77 6.77
N ILE A 876 22.27 1.51 6.42
CA ILE A 876 21.31 0.66 7.13
C ILE A 876 21.82 0.30 8.53
N LEU A 877 23.10 -0.07 8.68
CA LEU A 877 23.71 -0.38 9.97
C LEU A 877 23.72 0.84 10.92
N GLU A 878 23.89 2.06 10.39
CA GLU A 878 23.82 3.28 11.20
C GLU A 878 22.38 3.60 11.66
N VAL A 879 21.35 3.32 10.83
CA VAL A 879 19.94 3.39 11.29
C VAL A 879 19.69 2.37 12.40
N VAL A 880 20.15 1.13 12.22
CA VAL A 880 20.05 0.06 13.22
C VAL A 880 20.69 0.49 14.54
N ARG A 881 21.93 0.96 14.50
CA ARG A 881 22.68 1.44 15.67
C ARG A 881 21.93 2.57 16.39
N ARG A 882 21.58 3.65 15.66
CA ARG A 882 20.90 4.82 16.24
C ARG A 882 19.53 4.46 16.81
N ILE A 883 18.73 3.58 16.18
CA ILE A 883 17.45 3.14 16.76
C ILE A 883 17.67 2.35 18.05
N THR A 884 18.58 1.37 18.05
CA THR A 884 18.87 0.54 19.22
C THR A 884 19.41 1.35 20.41
N GLU A 885 20.29 2.33 20.18
CA GLU A 885 20.84 3.18 21.23
C GLU A 885 19.89 4.30 21.71
N ARG A 886 19.14 4.93 20.80
CA ARG A 886 18.41 6.17 21.09
C ARG A 886 16.90 5.99 21.31
N VAL A 887 16.26 4.97 20.73
CA VAL A 887 14.81 4.76 20.86
C VAL A 887 14.54 3.84 22.06
N PRO A 888 13.93 4.33 23.16
CA PRO A 888 13.78 3.56 24.38
C PRO A 888 12.76 2.42 24.21
N LEU A 889 13.01 1.33 24.92
CA LEU A 889 12.26 0.05 24.84
C LEU A 889 12.35 -0.69 23.49
N THR A 890 13.38 -0.42 22.69
CA THR A 890 13.77 -1.26 21.55
C THR A 890 14.28 -2.63 22.02
N SER A 891 13.87 -3.71 21.36
CA SER A 891 14.43 -5.06 21.48
C SER A 891 15.39 -5.34 20.33
N ARG A 892 14.90 -5.49 19.10
CA ARG A 892 15.72 -5.60 17.89
C ARG A 892 15.28 -4.61 16.82
N VAL A 893 16.18 -4.37 15.86
CA VAL A 893 15.84 -3.75 14.57
C VAL A 893 15.92 -4.84 13.51
N MET A 894 15.07 -4.73 12.50
CA MET A 894 14.92 -5.67 11.39
C MET A 894 14.88 -4.91 10.06
N ILE A 895 15.21 -5.58 8.96
CA ILE A 895 14.97 -5.09 7.60
C ILE A 895 14.04 -6.06 6.86
N ASP A 896 13.06 -5.53 6.15
CA ASP A 896 12.13 -6.29 5.31
C ASP A 896 12.67 -6.41 3.88
N LEU A 897 12.98 -7.65 3.50
CA LEU A 897 13.63 -8.02 2.24
C LEU A 897 12.62 -8.59 1.21
N THR A 898 11.32 -8.45 1.48
CA THR A 898 10.25 -9.03 0.65
C THR A 898 9.85 -8.11 -0.51
N SER A 899 9.85 -8.60 -1.75
CA SER A 899 9.29 -7.86 -2.89
C SER A 899 7.74 -7.78 -2.85
N LYS A 900 7.15 -7.00 -3.76
CA LYS A 900 5.70 -6.93 -4.05
C LYS A 900 5.44 -7.43 -5.47
N PRO A 901 4.66 -8.52 -5.66
CA PRO A 901 4.19 -9.47 -4.64
C PRO A 901 5.34 -10.27 -3.99
N PRO A 902 5.12 -10.98 -2.87
CA PRO A 902 3.86 -11.14 -2.13
C PRO A 902 3.63 -10.08 -1.04
N GLY A 903 4.65 -9.33 -0.63
CA GLY A 903 4.51 -8.28 0.38
C GLY A 903 3.87 -7.01 -0.18
N THR A 904 3.56 -6.05 0.69
CA THR A 904 3.18 -4.67 0.30
C THR A 904 4.14 -3.63 0.89
N THR A 905 4.06 -2.40 0.38
CA THR A 905 4.90 -1.27 0.84
C THR A 905 4.69 -0.97 2.33
N GLU A 906 3.45 -0.82 2.78
CA GLU A 906 3.12 -0.68 4.22
C GLU A 906 2.82 -2.06 4.85
N TRP A 907 2.82 -2.12 6.19
CA TRP A 907 2.69 -3.34 7.02
C TRP A 907 1.38 -3.48 7.79
N GLU A 908 0.88 -2.34 8.31
CA GLU A 908 -0.37 -2.02 9.02
C GLU A 908 -0.59 -2.39 10.50
#